data_AF-A0AA39QAW7-F1
#
_entry.id   AF-A0AA39QAW7-F1
#
_cell.length_a   1.000
_cell.length_b   1.000
_cell.length_c   1.000
_cell.angle_alpha   90.00
_cell.angle_beta   90.00
_cell.angle_gamma   90.00
#
_symmetry.space_group_name_H-M   'P 1'
#
loop_
_entity.id
_entity.type
_entity.pdbx_description
1 polymer ?
#
loop_
_entity_poly.entity_id
_entity_poly.type
_entity_poly.pdbx_seq_one_letter_code
_entity_poly.pdbx_strand_id
1 'polypeptide(L)'
;MTFETRSPLPHLNPTFVYSLMGDVFNVHYATAPIRTFHLAACHPSVTSGSNGRGPLTMESVVRAAKSQFCQWSQAFRETVTEGAIVLRFFNGDALAFCNALQELRRSGMTLTSVGVSYWIGTRIHFHDEYLLSSTHPAPSCYNVIDTSNLSDHLGDMNILAGTVPLLREDQFSALRNQTLLSASPGRSAPQALVERFCGDISTLSLLLGVAPVSYITRYATRYSPQQSMASVVPDISSSVEGDLIWKRTDLAFSPSDRRHPRFVVDPQELSGYLFGVYLKMFVHEMSMEGIGLPSPEHMGMSSGFIYARPSFVAVLKVVKHKVQTNWNVTMEQLFDLIEADKKLFTGRNFYQDLCSELHHQGVYTVQTLSSYISIEPDHGIFRHWGGGSIPPLVCLALNIPRANLNKVPDDIGTPVLQLELRSAAAHFHNSFSFLRLTFGTLSIDGDPKDPSFTITQDPLRWSGVSDLILTLWLPAWILCVSPKTTEVMFSFRSTPSNKFITKLTRNLGLLLIIFKARLLDGKHVFLSRRDPSLSDTCPTSGTLGVKQAEVPSAPSYEDRPFFVKASLNPDNVATLSIRSDVVDTTAREALLKGHSITATQKTSCQVEFQLGDFSHRVAFPYPIDGAKIKLRIARKSHYIEVCAPVSNPKVLDSLSFNYFPLPMLQVPWLWSMHYLSLSPLPVINVNGNLEWIRQHISLIFSQRECRLRDLPAAQRGDTLLAIKDTFFTLIFASVGIDIPREQVVCLMDEDTNLPEIVVFLRHLRFDFASHTVVLDCFVLPFTKDVDWAWKVLNRKSILVIKTHGAEIRAWKQMLPAITECCRTWSHTVNCEYLTRGIPVSLGSSETPLCSCGLGYGASYFKDAGLDKRFCDYVTAAAISPLFALPFLESMDRSQIRCAAPGCSKTEGLKRCARCRVTSYCSALCQKSDWKRHKAVCKKE
;
A
#
# COMPACT_ATOMS: atom_id res chain seq x y z
N MET A 1 29.19 -21.51 30.74
CA MET A 1 27.92 -21.91 31.36
C MET A 1 27.72 -23.39 31.11
N THR A 2 27.57 -24.15 32.17
CA THR A 2 27.30 -25.60 32.14
C THR A 2 25.97 -25.85 31.43
N PHE A 3 26.00 -26.67 30.37
CA PHE A 3 24.80 -27.15 29.70
C PHE A 3 24.06 -28.11 30.63
N GLU A 4 23.13 -27.58 31.43
CA GLU A 4 22.07 -28.41 32.00
C GLU A 4 21.19 -28.89 30.85
N THR A 5 21.14 -30.21 30.66
CA THR A 5 20.18 -30.91 29.81
C THR A 5 18.78 -30.66 30.34
N ARG A 6 18.17 -29.55 29.92
CA ARG A 6 16.74 -29.28 30.15
C ARG A 6 15.94 -30.38 29.48
N SER A 7 15.02 -30.99 30.24
CA SER A 7 14.00 -31.90 29.72
C SER A 7 13.33 -31.28 28.50
N PRO A 8 13.09 -32.05 27.41
CA PRO A 8 12.44 -31.51 26.23
C PRO A 8 11.09 -30.92 26.63
N LEU A 9 10.90 -29.62 26.38
CA LEU A 9 9.62 -28.97 26.61
C LEU A 9 8.59 -29.65 25.69
N PRO A 10 7.50 -30.24 26.22
CA PRO A 10 6.60 -31.10 25.44
C PRO A 10 5.85 -30.34 24.34
N HIS A 11 5.77 -29.01 24.44
CA HIS A 11 5.12 -28.15 23.46
C HIS A 11 5.97 -26.91 23.20
N LEU A 12 6.77 -26.95 22.14
CA LEU A 12 7.54 -25.82 21.64
C LEU A 12 6.68 -24.98 20.70
N ASN A 13 6.59 -23.67 20.93
CA ASN A 13 5.92 -22.79 19.98
C ASN A 13 6.85 -22.54 18.77
N PRO A 14 6.46 -22.97 17.55
CA PRO A 14 7.32 -22.86 16.38
C PRO A 14 7.70 -21.41 16.05
N THR A 15 6.87 -20.41 16.42
CA THR A 15 7.18 -18.99 16.19
C THR A 15 8.27 -18.45 17.12
N PHE A 16 8.57 -19.16 18.21
CA PHE A 16 9.65 -18.81 19.14
C PHE A 16 10.88 -19.70 18.98
N VAL A 17 10.74 -20.90 18.42
CA VAL A 17 11.86 -21.86 18.33
C VAL A 17 12.63 -21.76 17.02
N TYR A 18 11.96 -21.42 15.91
CA TYR A 18 12.62 -21.38 14.61
C TYR A 18 13.02 -19.94 14.27
N SER A 19 14.32 -19.63 14.43
CA SER A 19 14.92 -18.42 13.90
C SER A 19 16.04 -18.74 12.91
N LEU A 20 16.45 -17.76 12.10
CA LEU A 20 17.64 -17.93 11.24
C LEU A 20 18.95 -18.08 12.05
N MET A 21 18.90 -17.94 13.37
CA MET A 21 20.02 -18.20 14.28
C MET A 21 19.92 -19.56 14.99
N GLY A 22 19.00 -20.43 14.58
CA GLY A 22 18.79 -21.75 15.19
C GLY A 22 17.75 -21.70 16.31
N ASP A 23 18.13 -22.19 17.49
CA ASP A 23 17.31 -22.26 18.72
C ASP A 23 17.33 -20.95 19.53
N VAL A 24 18.07 -19.94 19.08
CA VAL A 24 18.14 -18.62 19.70
C VAL A 24 16.97 -17.76 19.23
N PHE A 25 16.14 -17.31 20.17
CA PHE A 25 15.06 -16.36 19.92
C PHE A 25 15.43 -14.98 20.44
N ASN A 26 15.42 -13.98 19.55
CA ASN A 26 15.54 -12.59 19.95
C ASN A 26 14.16 -11.92 19.87
N VAL A 27 13.59 -11.57 21.03
CA VAL A 27 12.32 -10.84 21.09
C VAL A 27 12.55 -9.47 20.45
N HIS A 28 11.79 -9.15 19.40
CA HIS A 28 11.89 -7.85 18.75
C HIS A 28 11.59 -6.73 19.76
N TYR A 29 12.39 -5.66 19.79
CA TYR A 29 12.25 -4.59 20.78
C TYR A 29 10.87 -3.88 20.75
N ALA A 30 10.17 -3.94 19.62
CA ALA A 30 8.82 -3.41 19.46
C ALA A 30 7.69 -4.39 19.86
N THR A 31 8.01 -5.61 20.29
CA THR A 31 7.01 -6.59 20.72
C THR A 31 6.29 -6.08 21.97
N ALA A 32 4.98 -5.85 21.84
CA ALA A 32 4.12 -5.35 22.92
C ALA A 32 2.96 -6.35 23.16
N PRO A 33 3.16 -7.40 23.97
CA PRO A 33 2.21 -8.52 24.09
C PRO A 33 0.83 -8.12 24.63
N ILE A 34 0.73 -6.95 25.28
CA ILE A 34 -0.53 -6.44 25.84
C ILE A 34 -1.37 -5.70 24.78
N ARG A 35 -0.73 -5.07 23.77
CA ARG A 35 -1.42 -4.20 22.80
C ARG A 35 -2.35 -4.96 21.84
N THR A 36 -2.18 -6.28 21.71
CA THR A 36 -2.98 -7.12 20.80
C THR A 36 -4.37 -7.46 21.33
N PHE A 37 -4.64 -7.22 22.62
CA PHE A 37 -5.91 -7.57 23.26
C PHE A 37 -6.91 -6.41 23.25
N HIS A 38 -8.20 -6.73 23.35
CA HIS A 38 -9.29 -5.75 23.41
C HIS A 38 -9.40 -5.13 24.80
N LEU A 39 -8.44 -4.26 25.15
CA LEU A 39 -8.34 -3.68 26.49
C LEU A 39 -9.39 -2.61 26.78
N ALA A 40 -9.91 -1.95 25.74
CA ALA A 40 -10.97 -0.95 25.88
C ALA A 40 -12.22 -1.55 26.54
N ALA A 41 -12.53 -2.81 26.22
CA ALA A 41 -13.64 -3.56 26.81
C ALA A 41 -13.50 -3.78 28.32
N CYS A 42 -12.28 -3.62 28.86
CA CYS A 42 -11.95 -3.91 30.26
C CYS A 42 -11.96 -2.64 31.12
N HIS A 43 -12.16 -1.47 30.50
CA HIS A 43 -12.18 -0.20 31.20
C HIS A 43 -13.40 -0.13 32.14
N PRO A 44 -13.25 0.30 33.41
CA PRO A 44 -14.36 0.40 34.36
C PRO A 44 -15.53 1.26 33.85
N SER A 45 -15.22 2.37 33.16
CA SER A 45 -16.22 3.21 32.46
C SER A 45 -17.06 2.47 31.41
N VAL A 46 -16.58 1.32 30.92
CA VAL A 46 -17.26 0.48 29.92
C VAL A 46 -18.01 -0.68 30.59
N THR A 47 -17.42 -1.31 31.61
CA THR A 47 -17.94 -2.55 32.21
C THR A 47 -18.88 -2.37 33.39
N SER A 48 -18.79 -1.25 34.12
CA SER A 48 -19.46 -1.08 35.41
C SER A 48 -20.38 0.13 35.37
N GLY A 49 -21.69 -0.09 35.33
CA GLY A 49 -22.69 0.94 35.60
C GLY A 49 -22.38 1.69 36.91
N SER A 50 -22.19 3.00 36.80
CA SER A 50 -22.07 4.04 37.87
C SER A 50 -21.08 3.83 39.05
N ASN A 51 -20.57 2.63 39.33
CA ASN A 51 -19.81 2.31 40.54
C ASN A 51 -18.31 2.03 40.30
N GLY A 52 -17.87 1.90 39.04
CA GLY A 52 -16.47 1.65 38.69
C GLY A 52 -15.62 2.93 38.62
N ARG A 53 -15.40 3.61 39.75
CA ARG A 53 -14.52 4.80 39.84
C ARG A 53 -13.05 4.49 40.16
N GLY A 54 -12.63 3.22 40.04
CA GLY A 54 -11.24 2.83 40.26
C GLY A 54 -10.39 3.03 38.99
N PRO A 55 -9.13 3.45 39.10
CA PRO A 55 -8.21 3.46 37.97
C PRO A 55 -8.02 2.03 37.43
N LEU A 56 -7.82 1.91 36.12
CA LEU A 56 -7.40 0.65 35.51
C LEU A 56 -6.08 0.21 36.16
N THR A 57 -6.09 -0.94 36.82
CA THR A 57 -4.88 -1.52 37.39
C THR A 57 -4.18 -2.36 36.33
N MET A 58 -2.85 -2.38 36.32
CA MET A 58 -2.09 -3.28 35.43
C MET A 58 -2.51 -4.75 35.62
N GLU A 59 -2.83 -5.14 36.86
CA GLU A 59 -3.32 -6.49 37.16
C GLU A 59 -4.65 -6.79 36.44
N SER A 60 -5.60 -5.85 36.42
CA SER A 60 -6.86 -6.02 35.69
C SER A 60 -6.66 -6.13 34.18
N VAL A 61 -5.74 -5.34 33.61
CA VAL A 61 -5.35 -5.41 32.18
C VAL A 61 -4.78 -6.79 31.86
N VAL A 62 -3.80 -7.25 32.65
CA VAL A 62 -3.15 -8.55 32.44
C VAL A 62 -4.13 -9.70 32.62
N ARG A 63 -5.01 -9.64 33.63
CA ARG A 63 -6.05 -10.65 33.85
C ARG A 63 -7.01 -10.73 32.66
N ALA A 64 -7.43 -9.59 32.12
CA ALA A 64 -8.29 -9.56 30.95
C ALA A 64 -7.60 -10.07 29.69
N ALA A 65 -6.35 -9.68 29.46
CA ALA A 65 -5.53 -10.20 28.36
C ALA A 65 -5.39 -11.73 28.42
N LYS A 66 -5.10 -12.28 29.62
CA LYS A 66 -5.05 -13.73 29.84
C LYS A 66 -6.39 -14.40 29.57
N SER A 67 -7.49 -13.82 30.05
CA SER A 67 -8.84 -14.35 29.79
C SER A 67 -9.16 -14.39 28.29
N GLN A 68 -8.89 -13.30 27.57
CA GLN A 68 -9.09 -13.23 26.12
C GLN A 68 -8.21 -14.25 25.40
N PHE A 69 -6.92 -14.36 25.78
CA PHE A 69 -6.01 -15.35 25.22
C PHE A 69 -6.51 -16.79 25.43
N CYS A 70 -7.00 -17.12 26.62
CA CYS A 70 -7.60 -18.43 26.89
C CYS A 70 -8.81 -18.71 26.00
N GLN A 71 -9.73 -17.75 25.86
CA GLN A 71 -10.93 -17.88 25.03
C GLN A 71 -10.56 -18.03 23.54
N TRP A 72 -9.65 -17.20 23.04
CA TRP A 72 -9.19 -17.26 21.64
C TRP A 72 -8.46 -18.56 21.35
N SER A 73 -7.63 -19.04 22.29
CA SER A 73 -6.92 -20.31 22.15
C SER A 73 -7.89 -21.49 22.14
N GLN A 74 -8.96 -21.44 22.92
CA GLN A 74 -10.01 -22.45 22.90
C GLN A 74 -10.73 -22.47 21.55
N ALA A 75 -11.24 -21.32 21.10
CA ALA A 75 -11.92 -21.20 19.82
C ALA A 75 -11.01 -21.64 18.65
N PHE A 76 -9.73 -21.22 18.67
CA PHE A 76 -8.75 -21.63 17.68
C PHE A 76 -8.54 -23.15 17.66
N ARG A 77 -8.43 -23.79 18.84
CA ARG A 77 -8.31 -25.25 18.91
C ARG A 77 -9.53 -25.94 18.33
N GLU A 78 -10.74 -25.50 18.67
CA GLU A 78 -11.99 -26.06 18.15
C GLU A 78 -12.01 -25.99 16.62
N THR A 79 -11.73 -24.82 16.04
CA THR A 79 -11.72 -24.63 14.57
C THR A 79 -10.61 -25.42 13.86
N VAL A 80 -9.42 -25.54 14.47
CA VAL A 80 -8.34 -26.36 13.91
C VAL A 80 -8.69 -27.84 13.95
N THR A 81 -9.30 -28.33 15.04
CA THR A 81 -9.72 -29.75 15.14
C THR A 81 -10.81 -30.12 14.13
N GLU A 82 -11.60 -29.14 13.68
CA GLU A 82 -12.59 -29.31 12.61
C GLU A 82 -11.97 -29.32 11.20
N GLY A 83 -10.67 -29.08 11.05
CA GLY A 83 -9.97 -29.06 9.77
C GLY A 83 -10.25 -27.81 8.93
N ALA A 84 -10.83 -26.76 9.50
CA ALA A 84 -11.17 -25.52 8.79
C ALA A 84 -9.98 -24.58 8.57
N ILE A 85 -8.85 -24.81 9.25
CA ILE A 85 -7.64 -23.96 9.18
C ILE A 85 -6.42 -24.81 8.83
N VAL A 86 -5.66 -24.36 7.83
CA VAL A 86 -4.34 -24.90 7.50
C VAL A 86 -3.28 -23.83 7.75
N LEU A 87 -2.30 -24.13 8.59
CA LEU A 87 -1.17 -23.24 8.87
C LEU A 87 0.09 -23.71 8.13
N ARG A 88 0.74 -22.79 7.42
CA ARG A 88 2.02 -23.02 6.74
C ARG A 88 3.02 -21.98 7.22
N PHE A 89 4.18 -22.46 7.66
CA PHE A 89 5.23 -21.61 8.22
C PHE A 89 6.42 -21.55 7.27
N PHE A 90 6.97 -20.36 7.09
CA PHE A 90 8.23 -20.14 6.38
C PHE A 90 9.12 -19.25 7.25
N ASN A 91 10.40 -19.56 7.31
CA ASN A 91 11.41 -18.80 8.04
C ASN A 91 12.53 -18.41 7.07
N GLY A 92 12.57 -17.13 6.69
CA GLY A 92 13.52 -16.58 5.72
C GLY A 92 13.14 -15.16 5.32
N ASP A 93 13.82 -14.63 4.29
CA ASP A 93 13.60 -13.28 3.78
C ASP A 93 12.26 -13.18 3.03
N ALA A 94 11.43 -12.20 3.39
CA ALA A 94 10.07 -12.06 2.85
C ALA A 94 10.05 -11.79 1.33
N LEU A 95 10.95 -10.93 0.83
CA LEU A 95 11.06 -10.66 -0.62
C LEU A 95 11.59 -11.88 -1.38
N ALA A 96 12.50 -12.65 -0.78
CA ALA A 96 12.99 -13.90 -1.35
C ALA A 96 11.86 -14.93 -1.45
N PHE A 97 11.03 -15.06 -0.41
CA PHE A 97 9.84 -15.90 -0.44
C PHE A 97 8.85 -15.47 -1.53
N CYS A 98 8.62 -14.16 -1.68
CA CYS A 98 7.76 -13.65 -2.74
C CYS A 98 8.32 -14.02 -4.13
N ASN A 99 9.61 -13.83 -4.35
CA ASN A 99 10.28 -14.20 -5.61
C ASN A 99 10.21 -15.71 -5.87
N ALA A 100 10.39 -16.54 -4.84
CA ALA A 100 10.30 -17.99 -4.94
C ALA A 100 8.88 -18.44 -5.30
N LEU A 101 7.83 -17.84 -4.72
CA LEU A 101 6.44 -18.11 -5.09
C LEU A 101 6.15 -17.72 -6.56
N GLN A 102 6.69 -16.59 -7.01
CA GLN A 102 6.56 -16.18 -8.42
C GLN A 102 7.30 -17.15 -9.36
N GLU A 103 8.49 -17.62 -8.97
CA GLU A 103 9.26 -18.62 -9.72
C GLU A 103 8.53 -19.97 -9.78
N LEU A 104 7.99 -20.44 -8.65
CA LEU A 104 7.15 -21.63 -8.55
C LEU A 104 5.96 -21.53 -9.50
N ARG A 105 5.26 -20.39 -9.51
CA ARG A 105 4.10 -20.17 -10.40
C ARG A 105 4.48 -20.21 -11.88
N ARG A 106 5.66 -19.71 -12.23
CA ARG A 106 6.16 -19.68 -13.62
C ARG A 106 6.69 -21.04 -14.09
N SER A 107 7.41 -21.75 -13.23
CA SER A 107 8.15 -22.97 -13.58
C SER A 107 7.43 -24.26 -13.21
N GLY A 108 6.51 -24.20 -12.24
CA GLY A 108 5.92 -25.38 -11.60
C GLY A 108 6.89 -26.15 -10.68
N MET A 109 8.12 -25.68 -10.50
CA MET A 109 9.16 -26.37 -9.72
C MET A 109 9.12 -25.97 -8.24
N THR A 110 9.11 -26.96 -7.36
CA THR A 110 9.16 -26.75 -5.90
C THR A 110 10.54 -26.31 -5.41
N LEU A 111 11.62 -26.79 -6.04
CA LEU A 111 12.98 -26.33 -5.76
C LEU A 111 13.28 -25.08 -6.60
N THR A 112 13.39 -23.93 -5.95
CA THR A 112 13.63 -22.65 -6.62
C THR A 112 15.11 -22.29 -6.68
N SER A 113 15.46 -21.35 -7.56
CA SER A 113 16.80 -20.73 -7.62
C SER A 113 17.05 -19.70 -6.49
N VAL A 114 16.03 -19.38 -5.70
CA VAL A 114 16.04 -18.32 -4.70
C VAL A 114 16.57 -18.83 -3.36
N GLY A 115 17.52 -18.10 -2.78
CA GLY A 115 18.05 -18.39 -1.44
C GLY A 115 17.06 -18.02 -0.32
N VAL A 116 17.09 -18.75 0.79
CA VAL A 116 16.24 -18.50 1.97
C VAL A 116 16.54 -17.14 2.60
N SER A 117 17.81 -16.72 2.59
CA SER A 117 18.22 -15.43 3.11
C SER A 117 19.54 -14.93 2.49
N TYR A 118 19.82 -13.64 2.64
CA TYR A 118 21.08 -13.00 2.28
C TYR A 118 22.34 -13.71 2.84
N TRP A 119 22.23 -14.30 4.04
CA TRP A 119 23.34 -14.95 4.79
C TRP A 119 23.36 -16.48 4.71
N ILE A 120 22.47 -17.07 3.92
CA ILE A 120 22.24 -18.52 3.89
C ILE A 120 22.21 -18.98 2.43
N GLY A 121 23.13 -19.89 2.08
CA GLY A 121 23.23 -20.47 0.73
C GLY A 121 22.12 -21.47 0.40
N THR A 122 21.37 -21.94 1.40
CA THR A 122 20.22 -22.84 1.23
C THR A 122 19.12 -22.19 0.39
N ARG A 123 18.53 -22.97 -0.52
CA ARG A 123 17.44 -22.53 -1.39
C ARG A 123 16.08 -22.79 -0.80
N ILE A 124 15.10 -22.01 -1.27
CA ILE A 124 13.70 -22.23 -0.93
C ILE A 124 13.20 -23.45 -1.72
N HIS A 125 12.93 -24.51 -0.99
CA HIS A 125 12.29 -25.73 -1.48
C HIS A 125 10.89 -25.82 -0.88
N PHE A 126 9.87 -25.70 -1.73
CA PHE A 126 8.48 -25.87 -1.32
C PHE A 126 8.16 -27.34 -1.07
N HIS A 127 7.28 -27.60 -0.10
CA HIS A 127 6.76 -28.94 0.16
C HIS A 127 5.97 -29.48 -1.05
N ASP A 128 5.89 -30.80 -1.20
CA ASP A 128 5.21 -31.48 -2.32
C ASP A 128 3.74 -31.10 -2.50
N GLU A 129 3.11 -30.50 -1.48
CA GLU A 129 1.75 -29.96 -1.58
C GLU A 129 1.64 -28.81 -2.59
N TYR A 130 2.76 -28.16 -2.95
CA TYR A 130 2.80 -27.11 -3.97
C TYR A 130 2.95 -27.66 -5.39
N LEU A 131 3.11 -28.97 -5.56
CA LEU A 131 3.08 -29.60 -6.89
C LEU A 131 1.67 -29.51 -7.46
N LEU A 132 1.59 -29.24 -8.77
CA LEU A 132 0.30 -29.22 -9.50
C LEU A 132 -0.45 -30.56 -9.45
N SER A 133 0.28 -31.66 -9.22
CA SER A 133 -0.26 -33.01 -9.07
C SER A 133 -0.78 -33.34 -7.66
N SER A 134 -0.63 -32.43 -6.69
CA SER A 134 -1.15 -32.62 -5.33
C SER A 134 -2.68 -32.72 -5.34
N THR A 135 -3.24 -33.62 -4.53
CA THR A 135 -4.70 -33.75 -4.34
C THR A 135 -5.30 -32.52 -3.66
N HIS A 136 -4.51 -31.83 -2.84
CA HIS A 136 -4.87 -30.59 -2.16
C HIS A 136 -3.74 -29.57 -2.36
N PRO A 137 -3.68 -28.93 -3.54
CA PRO A 137 -2.55 -28.07 -3.88
C PRO A 137 -2.55 -26.82 -3.00
N ALA A 138 -1.38 -26.48 -2.45
CA ALA A 138 -1.19 -25.26 -1.70
C ALA A 138 -1.27 -24.03 -2.63
N PRO A 139 -1.79 -22.89 -2.14
CA PRO A 139 -1.97 -21.71 -2.97
C PRO A 139 -0.62 -21.05 -3.31
N SER A 140 -0.45 -20.67 -4.58
CA SER A 140 0.65 -19.82 -5.06
C SER A 140 0.24 -18.35 -5.27
N CYS A 141 -1.05 -18.05 -5.06
CA CYS A 141 -1.62 -16.71 -5.09
C CYS A 141 -2.70 -16.56 -4.01
N TYR A 142 -2.92 -15.35 -3.53
CA TYR A 142 -3.66 -15.08 -2.31
C TYR A 142 -4.71 -13.97 -2.50
N ASN A 143 -5.87 -14.13 -1.87
CA ASN A 143 -6.87 -13.05 -1.79
C ASN A 143 -6.45 -11.96 -0.80
N VAL A 144 -5.82 -12.34 0.31
CA VAL A 144 -5.37 -11.37 1.32
C VAL A 144 -3.89 -11.59 1.56
N ILE A 145 -3.11 -10.51 1.40
CA ILE A 145 -1.72 -10.46 1.82
C ILE A 145 -1.64 -9.37 2.88
N ASP A 146 -1.21 -9.73 4.09
CA ASP A 146 -0.95 -8.78 5.17
C ASP A 146 0.54 -8.77 5.45
N THR A 147 1.20 -7.65 5.22
CA THR A 147 2.64 -7.50 5.42
C THR A 147 2.98 -6.89 6.76
N SER A 148 1.98 -6.61 7.61
CA SER A 148 2.15 -5.90 8.88
C SER A 148 3.05 -4.68 8.68
N ASN A 149 4.06 -4.50 9.53
CA ASN A 149 5.00 -3.39 9.49
C ASN A 149 6.24 -3.64 8.62
N LEU A 150 6.24 -4.64 7.73
CA LEU A 150 7.41 -4.95 6.88
C LEU A 150 7.83 -3.76 6.00
N SER A 151 6.93 -2.83 5.67
CA SER A 151 7.28 -1.58 4.96
C SER A 151 8.35 -0.76 5.68
N ASP A 152 8.44 -0.81 7.00
CA ASP A 152 9.47 -0.09 7.78
C ASP A 152 10.89 -0.60 7.52
N HIS A 153 11.01 -1.85 7.10
CA HIS A 153 12.28 -2.55 6.92
C HIS A 153 12.59 -2.84 5.45
N LEU A 154 11.56 -3.06 4.64
CA LEU A 154 11.66 -3.50 3.25
C LEU A 154 11.21 -2.42 2.26
N GLY A 155 10.54 -1.35 2.71
CA GLY A 155 10.13 -0.24 1.86
C GLY A 155 8.92 -0.59 1.01
N ASP A 156 7.99 0.35 0.87
CA ASP A 156 6.70 0.08 0.23
C ASP A 156 6.81 -0.31 -1.24
N MET A 157 7.79 0.22 -1.98
CA MET A 157 7.97 -0.14 -3.39
C MET A 157 8.42 -1.59 -3.57
N ASN A 158 9.27 -2.13 -2.69
CA ASN A 158 9.64 -3.55 -2.73
C ASN A 158 8.47 -4.44 -2.35
N ILE A 159 7.72 -4.04 -1.31
CA ILE A 159 6.51 -4.76 -0.89
C ILE A 159 5.53 -4.84 -2.06
N LEU A 160 5.15 -3.71 -2.64
CA LEU A 160 4.22 -3.67 -3.77
C LEU A 160 4.73 -4.48 -4.96
N ALA A 161 6.00 -4.33 -5.36
CA ALA A 161 6.55 -5.08 -6.48
C ALA A 161 6.62 -6.61 -6.22
N GLY A 162 6.90 -7.02 -4.98
CA GLY A 162 6.98 -8.43 -4.59
C GLY A 162 5.63 -9.11 -4.39
N THR A 163 4.63 -8.39 -3.85
CA THR A 163 3.35 -8.99 -3.45
C THR A 163 2.23 -8.82 -4.47
N VAL A 164 2.21 -7.73 -5.26
CA VAL A 164 1.15 -7.52 -6.27
C VAL A 164 1.04 -8.68 -7.26
N PRO A 165 2.14 -9.28 -7.78
CA PRO A 165 2.06 -10.46 -8.64
C PRO A 165 1.49 -11.73 -7.97
N LEU A 166 1.45 -11.75 -6.63
CA LEU A 166 0.94 -12.85 -5.82
C LEU A 166 -0.52 -12.65 -5.42
N LEU A 167 -1.10 -11.47 -5.65
CA LEU A 167 -2.52 -11.27 -5.48
C LEU A 167 -3.28 -12.03 -6.57
N ARG A 168 -4.40 -12.64 -6.19
CA ARG A 168 -5.31 -13.24 -7.17
C ARG A 168 -5.87 -12.16 -8.08
N GLU A 169 -6.16 -12.55 -9.32
CA GLU A 169 -6.80 -11.67 -10.29
C GLU A 169 -8.31 -11.63 -10.10
N ASP A 170 -8.75 -11.29 -8.88
CA ASP A 170 -10.16 -11.17 -8.54
C ASP A 170 -10.46 -9.87 -7.78
N GLN A 171 -11.74 -9.52 -7.75
CA GLN A 171 -12.26 -8.30 -7.10
C GLN A 171 -12.09 -8.31 -5.58
N PHE A 172 -11.88 -9.48 -4.99
CA PHE A 172 -11.79 -9.66 -3.53
C PHE A 172 -10.38 -9.45 -3.00
N SER A 173 -9.40 -9.36 -3.90
CA SER A 173 -8.00 -9.32 -3.51
C SER A 173 -7.61 -8.00 -2.87
N ALA A 174 -6.95 -8.09 -1.70
CA ALA A 174 -6.49 -6.96 -0.91
C ALA A 174 -5.08 -7.21 -0.38
N LEU A 175 -4.22 -6.20 -0.51
CA LEU A 175 -2.92 -6.14 0.15
C LEU A 175 -3.00 -5.12 1.29
N ARG A 176 -2.57 -5.51 2.48
CA ARG A 176 -2.49 -4.62 3.64
C ARG A 176 -1.04 -4.42 4.01
N ASN A 177 -0.66 -3.17 4.22
CA ASN A 177 0.65 -2.79 4.73
C ASN A 177 0.51 -1.68 5.76
N GLN A 178 1.32 -1.77 6.80
CA GLN A 178 1.40 -0.82 7.90
C GLN A 178 2.82 -0.26 7.99
N THR A 179 2.94 0.91 8.58
CA THR A 179 4.23 1.57 8.86
C THR A 179 4.18 2.07 10.28
N LEU A 180 5.17 1.77 11.10
CA LEU A 180 5.29 2.28 12.47
C LEU A 180 6.33 3.40 12.57
N LEU A 181 6.98 3.80 11.48
CA LEU A 181 7.96 4.88 11.49
C LEU A 181 7.28 6.25 11.38
N SER A 182 7.74 7.21 12.19
CA SER A 182 7.32 8.62 12.10
C SER A 182 7.86 9.27 10.83
N ALA A 183 7.11 10.23 10.30
CA ALA A 183 7.70 11.22 9.41
C ALA A 183 8.85 11.96 10.13
N SER A 184 9.92 12.27 9.40
CA SER A 184 11.04 13.06 9.92
C SER A 184 10.56 14.41 10.44
N PRO A 185 11.19 14.96 11.51
CA PRO A 185 10.84 16.28 12.03
C PRO A 185 10.82 17.33 10.91
N GLY A 186 9.73 18.11 10.81
CA GLY A 186 9.56 19.16 9.80
C GLY A 186 8.93 18.71 8.46
N ARG A 187 8.74 17.41 8.23
CA ARG A 187 8.01 16.90 7.05
C ARG A 187 6.51 16.85 7.34
N SER A 188 5.69 17.35 6.40
CA SER A 188 4.25 17.13 6.47
C SER A 188 3.91 15.68 6.11
N ALA A 189 2.86 15.10 6.72
CA ALA A 189 2.43 13.74 6.42
C ALA A 189 2.13 13.49 4.91
N PRO A 190 1.55 14.43 4.14
CA PRO A 190 1.42 14.27 2.69
C PRO A 190 2.75 14.19 1.93
N GLN A 191 3.78 14.93 2.37
CA GLN A 191 5.11 14.84 1.75
C GLN A 191 5.78 13.50 2.08
N ALA A 192 5.71 13.08 3.34
CA ALA A 192 6.26 11.81 3.79
C ALA A 192 5.63 10.61 3.03
N LEU A 193 4.34 10.67 2.71
CA LEU A 193 3.68 9.63 1.92
C LEU A 193 4.24 9.54 0.49
N VAL A 194 4.41 10.67 -0.20
CA VAL A 194 4.97 10.69 -1.56
C VAL A 194 6.43 10.22 -1.57
N GLU A 195 7.22 10.62 -0.57
CA GLU A 195 8.60 10.18 -0.38
C GLU A 195 8.68 8.65 -0.18
N ARG A 196 7.73 8.10 0.60
CA ARG A 196 7.64 6.66 0.89
C ARG A 196 7.42 5.79 -0.35
N PHE A 197 6.56 6.24 -1.27
CA PHE A 197 6.26 5.53 -2.53
C PHE A 197 7.14 5.95 -3.70
N CYS A 198 8.05 6.90 -3.52
CA CYS A 198 8.95 7.39 -4.57
C CYS A 198 8.23 7.92 -5.83
N GLY A 199 6.96 8.34 -5.73
CA GLY A 199 6.15 8.75 -6.89
C GLY A 199 4.75 9.21 -6.51
N ASP A 200 4.02 9.74 -7.51
CA ASP A 200 2.60 10.06 -7.33
C ASP A 200 1.78 8.78 -7.21
N ILE A 201 0.95 8.71 -6.17
CA ILE A 201 0.23 7.48 -5.81
C ILE A 201 -0.80 7.11 -6.86
N SER A 202 -1.46 8.08 -7.51
CA SER A 202 -2.44 7.77 -8.56
C SER A 202 -1.74 7.14 -9.77
N THR A 203 -0.59 7.68 -10.18
CA THR A 203 0.22 7.10 -11.27
C THR A 203 0.75 5.72 -10.92
N LEU A 204 1.32 5.56 -9.73
CA LEU A 204 1.81 4.25 -9.27
C LEU A 204 0.67 3.24 -9.19
N SER A 205 -0.52 3.66 -8.75
CA SER A 205 -1.68 2.78 -8.65
C SER A 205 -2.10 2.25 -10.03
N LEU A 206 -2.06 3.10 -11.06
CA LEU A 206 -2.33 2.69 -12.44
C LEU A 206 -1.26 1.74 -12.98
N LEU A 207 0.02 2.04 -12.75
CA LEU A 207 1.15 1.25 -13.27
C LEU A 207 1.31 -0.11 -12.57
N LEU A 208 0.97 -0.20 -11.28
CA LEU A 208 1.03 -1.43 -10.50
C LEU A 208 -0.31 -2.21 -10.55
N GLY A 209 -1.42 -1.52 -10.82
CA GLY A 209 -2.76 -2.12 -10.92
C GLY A 209 -3.49 -2.28 -9.58
N VAL A 210 -3.03 -1.62 -8.53
CA VAL A 210 -3.66 -1.61 -7.19
C VAL A 210 -3.62 -0.20 -6.63
N ALA A 211 -4.65 0.22 -5.89
CA ALA A 211 -4.71 1.56 -5.30
C ALA A 211 -5.07 1.50 -3.81
N PRO A 212 -4.58 2.44 -2.98
CA PRO A 212 -5.02 2.53 -1.61
C PRO A 212 -6.48 2.97 -1.55
N VAL A 213 -7.31 2.14 -0.92
CA VAL A 213 -8.76 2.35 -0.77
C VAL A 213 -9.05 3.70 -0.12
N SER A 214 -8.40 4.00 1.00
CA SER A 214 -8.57 5.24 1.74
C SER A 214 -8.11 6.47 0.96
N TYR A 215 -7.09 6.33 0.10
CA TYR A 215 -6.63 7.41 -0.78
C TYR A 215 -7.70 7.77 -1.83
N ILE A 216 -8.41 6.77 -2.35
CA ILE A 216 -9.51 6.96 -3.30
C ILE A 216 -10.77 7.49 -2.61
N THR A 217 -11.18 6.90 -1.49
CA THR A 217 -12.42 7.30 -0.79
C THR A 217 -12.28 8.55 0.05
N ARG A 218 -11.04 8.97 0.36
CA ARG A 218 -10.68 10.19 1.12
C ARG A 218 -11.07 10.16 2.60
N TYR A 219 -11.36 8.97 3.12
CA TYR A 219 -11.57 8.72 4.55
C TYR A 219 -11.01 7.36 4.95
N ALA A 220 -10.78 7.18 6.25
CA ALA A 220 -10.59 5.86 6.86
C ALA A 220 -11.80 5.48 7.70
N THR A 221 -12.18 4.21 7.68
CA THR A 221 -13.16 3.63 8.62
C THR A 221 -12.50 3.12 9.91
N ARG A 222 -11.16 3.10 9.92
CA ARG A 222 -10.32 2.69 11.06
C ARG A 222 -9.70 3.91 11.71
N TYR A 223 -9.67 3.90 13.03
CA TYR A 223 -8.93 4.87 13.81
C TYR A 223 -7.49 4.41 14.04
N SER A 224 -6.54 5.35 14.00
CA SER A 224 -5.12 5.12 14.28
C SER A 224 -4.70 5.93 15.53
N PRO A 225 -4.52 5.28 16.70
CA PRO A 225 -4.33 5.93 18.01
C PRO A 225 -3.15 6.89 18.14
N GLN A 226 -2.08 6.67 17.39
CA GLN A 226 -0.81 7.37 17.55
C GLN A 226 -0.84 8.78 16.93
N GLN A 227 -1.89 9.08 16.15
CA GLN A 227 -2.14 10.40 15.56
C GLN A 227 -2.57 11.45 16.60
N SER A 228 -3.14 11.03 17.74
CA SER A 228 -3.67 11.92 18.78
C SER A 228 -2.73 12.05 19.98
N MET A 229 -1.98 11.01 20.33
CA MET A 229 -1.08 11.00 21.49
C MET A 229 0.05 12.04 21.43
N ALA A 230 0.47 12.45 20.23
CA ALA A 230 1.48 13.51 20.05
C ALA A 230 1.05 14.87 20.61
N SER A 231 -0.27 15.10 20.72
CA SER A 231 -0.81 16.34 21.29
C SER A 231 -0.98 16.28 22.82
N VAL A 232 -0.93 15.08 23.41
CA VAL A 232 -1.21 14.84 24.83
C VAL A 232 0.06 14.50 25.62
N VAL A 233 1.06 13.83 25.01
CA VAL A 233 2.32 13.46 25.66
C VAL A 233 3.50 13.82 24.75
N PRO A 234 4.18 14.96 24.98
CA PRO A 234 5.21 15.49 24.07
C PRO A 234 6.50 14.65 23.97
N ASP A 235 6.76 13.73 24.92
CA ASP A 235 7.99 12.92 24.97
C ASP A 235 7.90 11.54 24.29
N ILE A 236 6.75 11.16 23.71
CA ILE A 236 6.63 9.93 22.94
C ILE A 236 6.90 10.25 21.48
N SER A 237 8.00 9.74 20.92
CA SER A 237 8.29 9.77 19.49
C SER A 237 7.07 9.23 18.71
N SER A 238 6.32 10.11 18.07
CA SER A 238 5.02 9.79 17.49
C SER A 238 5.19 9.06 16.16
N SER A 239 5.17 7.73 16.18
CA SER A 239 5.01 6.89 14.98
C SER A 239 3.69 7.21 14.29
N VAL A 240 3.71 7.65 13.01
CA VAL A 240 2.49 7.79 12.23
C VAL A 240 2.14 6.41 11.68
N GLU A 241 1.23 5.71 12.36
CA GLU A 241 0.74 4.43 11.86
C GLU A 241 -0.17 4.65 10.65
N GLY A 242 0.37 4.40 9.45
CA GLY A 242 -0.34 4.48 8.19
C GLY A 242 -0.73 3.11 7.66
N ASP A 243 -1.84 2.54 8.16
CA ASP A 243 -2.46 1.33 7.61
C ASP A 243 -3.08 1.67 6.23
N LEU A 244 -2.59 1.02 5.18
CA LEU A 244 -3.14 1.12 3.84
C LEU A 244 -3.65 -0.24 3.38
N ILE A 245 -4.87 -0.23 2.85
CA ILE A 245 -5.46 -1.37 2.16
C ILE A 245 -5.45 -1.06 0.67
N TRP A 246 -4.72 -1.87 -0.10
CA TRP A 246 -4.61 -1.76 -1.54
C TRP A 246 -5.55 -2.77 -2.19
N LYS A 247 -6.38 -2.28 -3.11
CA LYS A 247 -7.30 -3.12 -3.88
C LYS A 247 -7.16 -2.81 -5.36
N ARG A 248 -7.52 -3.78 -6.19
CA ARG A 248 -7.65 -3.57 -7.64
C ARG A 248 -8.78 -2.59 -7.93
N THR A 249 -8.51 -1.59 -8.75
CA THR A 249 -9.48 -0.56 -9.14
C THR A 249 -10.16 -0.86 -10.48
N ASP A 250 -9.48 -1.56 -11.39
CA ASP A 250 -9.99 -1.98 -12.70
C ASP A 250 -11.25 -2.84 -12.56
N LEU A 251 -11.27 -3.73 -11.56
CA LEU A 251 -12.36 -4.69 -11.40
C LEU A 251 -13.50 -4.18 -10.51
N ALA A 252 -13.28 -3.16 -9.69
CA ALA A 252 -14.28 -2.70 -8.73
C ALA A 252 -15.42 -1.88 -9.38
N PHE A 253 -15.17 -1.24 -10.52
CA PHE A 253 -16.11 -0.26 -11.08
C PHE A 253 -16.68 -0.67 -12.44
N SER A 254 -16.46 -1.92 -12.88
CA SER A 254 -17.03 -2.48 -14.11
C SER A 254 -17.24 -3.99 -14.01
N PRO A 255 -18.19 -4.47 -13.19
CA PRO A 255 -18.39 -5.91 -12.99
C PRO A 255 -18.84 -6.65 -14.26
N SER A 256 -19.43 -5.95 -15.22
CA SER A 256 -19.86 -6.47 -16.52
C SER A 256 -18.72 -6.61 -17.54
N ASP A 257 -17.60 -5.91 -17.36
CA ASP A 257 -16.44 -5.98 -18.26
C ASP A 257 -15.26 -6.62 -17.53
N ARG A 258 -15.11 -7.94 -17.68
CA ARG A 258 -14.03 -8.71 -17.04
C ARG A 258 -12.68 -8.57 -17.74
N ARG A 259 -12.61 -7.77 -18.81
CA ARG A 259 -11.35 -7.58 -19.55
C ARG A 259 -10.36 -6.82 -18.67
N HIS A 260 -9.08 -7.13 -18.83
CA HIS A 260 -8.03 -6.36 -18.17
C HIS A 260 -7.60 -5.19 -19.08
N PRO A 261 -7.61 -3.94 -18.57
CA PRO A 261 -7.11 -2.80 -19.31
C PRO A 261 -5.63 -2.99 -19.60
N ARG A 262 -5.21 -2.78 -20.85
CA ARG A 262 -3.80 -2.59 -21.19
C ARG A 262 -3.53 -1.09 -21.33
N PHE A 263 -2.60 -0.59 -20.52
CA PHE A 263 -2.24 0.82 -20.54
C PHE A 263 -1.31 1.12 -21.69
N VAL A 264 -1.76 1.93 -22.65
CA VAL A 264 -0.91 2.41 -23.74
C VAL A 264 -0.25 3.71 -23.30
N VAL A 265 1.08 3.73 -23.24
CA VAL A 265 1.85 4.89 -22.78
C VAL A 265 2.94 5.20 -23.80
N ASP A 266 3.17 6.49 -24.05
CA ASP A 266 4.26 6.93 -24.90
C ASP A 266 5.63 6.60 -24.27
N PRO A 267 6.62 6.09 -25.05
CA PRO A 267 7.94 5.75 -24.52
C PRO A 267 8.66 6.90 -23.82
N GLN A 268 8.55 8.14 -24.31
CA GLN A 268 9.22 9.32 -23.76
C GLN A 268 8.57 9.76 -22.45
N GLU A 269 7.24 9.73 -22.40
CA GLU A 269 6.49 10.04 -21.18
C GLU A 269 6.78 9.00 -20.07
N LEU A 270 6.82 7.71 -20.44
CA LEU A 270 7.09 6.63 -19.49
C LEU A 270 8.54 6.65 -18.97
N SER A 271 9.52 6.84 -19.85
CA SER A 271 10.93 6.91 -19.45
C SER A 271 11.20 8.10 -18.52
N GLY A 272 10.62 9.27 -18.83
CA GLY A 272 10.70 10.46 -17.98
C GLY A 272 10.11 10.25 -16.58
N TYR A 273 8.95 9.59 -16.49
CA TYR A 273 8.33 9.26 -15.21
C TYR A 273 9.16 8.23 -14.41
N LEU A 274 9.60 7.14 -15.05
CA LEU A 274 10.41 6.10 -14.42
C LEU A 274 11.76 6.63 -13.92
N PHE A 275 12.35 7.58 -14.63
CA PHE A 275 13.56 8.29 -14.18
C PHE A 275 13.28 9.12 -12.92
N GLY A 276 12.12 9.79 -12.83
CA GLY A 276 11.68 10.47 -11.62
C GLY A 276 11.55 9.53 -10.42
N VAL A 277 11.02 8.33 -10.62
CA VAL A 277 10.95 7.27 -9.60
C VAL A 277 12.36 6.80 -9.20
N TYR A 278 13.24 6.56 -10.18
CA TYR A 278 14.64 6.17 -9.96
C TYR A 278 15.37 7.16 -9.04
N LEU A 279 15.28 8.46 -9.34
CA LEU A 279 15.91 9.50 -8.52
C LEU A 279 15.38 9.53 -7.09
N LYS A 280 14.07 9.29 -6.89
CA LYS A 280 13.43 9.28 -5.56
C LYS A 280 13.78 8.02 -4.77
N MET A 281 13.89 6.85 -5.43
CA MET A 281 14.32 5.59 -4.78
C MET A 281 15.75 5.67 -4.26
N PHE A 282 16.63 6.39 -4.95
CA PHE A 282 18.06 6.48 -4.63
C PHE A 282 18.49 7.86 -4.12
N VAL A 283 17.54 8.62 -3.56
CA VAL A 283 17.77 9.99 -3.09
C VAL A 283 18.90 10.13 -2.07
N HIS A 284 19.21 9.08 -1.29
CA HIS A 284 20.35 9.05 -0.36
C HIS A 284 21.72 9.05 -1.04
N GLU A 285 21.77 8.87 -2.36
CA GLU A 285 22.97 9.00 -3.19
C GLU A 285 23.19 10.44 -3.67
N MET A 286 22.29 11.37 -3.38
CA MET A 286 22.47 12.80 -3.64
C MET A 286 23.51 13.40 -2.68
N SER A 287 24.20 14.45 -3.14
CA SER A 287 25.38 15.08 -2.50
C SER A 287 25.32 15.21 -0.97
N MET A 288 26.40 14.78 -0.32
CA MET A 288 26.87 15.30 0.96
C MET A 288 27.67 16.58 0.68
N GLU A 289 27.02 17.74 0.67
CA GLU A 289 27.75 19.01 0.62
C GLU A 289 28.53 19.22 1.91
N GLY A 290 29.85 19.00 1.83
CA GLY A 290 30.82 19.48 2.81
C GLY A 290 30.99 18.58 4.03
N ILE A 291 32.15 18.75 4.67
CA ILE A 291 32.65 18.03 5.86
C ILE A 291 31.84 18.41 7.14
N GLY A 292 30.56 18.71 6.99
CA GLY A 292 29.62 18.99 8.09
C GLY A 292 28.84 17.74 8.45
N LEU A 293 28.48 17.61 9.74
CA LEU A 293 27.44 16.68 10.16
C LEU A 293 26.19 16.91 9.29
N PRO A 294 25.54 15.86 8.76
CA PRO A 294 24.29 16.03 8.04
C PRO A 294 23.31 16.82 8.91
N SER A 295 22.56 17.75 8.30
CA SER A 295 21.47 18.38 9.04
C SER A 295 20.51 17.27 9.56
N PRO A 296 19.88 17.46 10.73
CA PRO A 296 18.90 16.50 11.26
C PRO A 296 17.82 16.12 10.24
N GLU A 297 17.53 17.01 9.29
CA GLU A 297 16.60 16.84 8.17
C GLU A 297 17.03 15.74 7.18
N HIS A 298 18.34 15.53 6.95
CA HIS A 298 18.87 14.48 6.08
C HIS A 298 19.10 13.16 6.83
N MET A 299 19.32 13.19 8.15
CA MET A 299 19.46 11.97 8.96
C MET A 299 18.16 11.18 9.09
N GLY A 300 17.00 11.83 8.93
CA GLY A 300 15.68 11.19 8.99
C GLY A 300 15.29 10.39 7.74
N MET A 301 16.12 10.33 6.69
CA MET A 301 15.82 9.61 5.44
C MET A 301 16.09 8.10 5.55
N SER A 302 15.53 7.44 6.57
CA SER A 302 15.67 6.00 6.79
C SER A 302 15.14 5.14 5.62
N SER A 303 14.27 5.69 4.76
CA SER A 303 13.68 4.97 3.62
C SER A 303 14.63 4.76 2.42
N GLY A 304 15.63 5.63 2.20
CA GLY A 304 16.50 5.54 1.02
C GLY A 304 17.41 4.30 1.03
N PHE A 305 17.90 3.91 2.20
CA PHE A 305 18.83 2.78 2.35
C PHE A 305 18.21 1.40 2.10
N ILE A 306 16.89 1.34 2.02
CA ILE A 306 16.15 0.11 1.81
C ILE A 306 16.11 -0.29 0.33
N TYR A 307 16.29 0.69 -0.58
CA TYR A 307 16.23 0.45 -2.01
C TYR A 307 17.61 0.21 -2.61
N ALA A 308 17.72 -0.89 -3.36
CA ALA A 308 18.87 -1.26 -4.16
C ALA A 308 18.49 -1.30 -5.65
N ARG A 309 19.45 -1.45 -6.58
CA ARG A 309 19.12 -1.55 -8.01
C ARG A 309 18.15 -2.70 -8.33
N PRO A 310 18.22 -3.90 -7.69
CA PRO A 310 17.19 -4.93 -7.80
C PRO A 310 15.78 -4.45 -7.44
N SER A 311 15.62 -3.53 -6.48
CA SER A 311 14.33 -2.95 -6.11
C SER A 311 13.67 -2.23 -7.28
N PHE A 312 14.43 -1.39 -7.98
CA PHE A 312 13.93 -0.66 -9.15
C PHE A 312 13.62 -1.62 -10.30
N VAL A 313 14.45 -2.65 -10.50
CA VAL A 313 14.22 -3.70 -11.51
C VAL A 313 12.93 -4.47 -11.23
N ALA A 314 12.64 -4.79 -9.96
CA ALA A 314 11.39 -5.44 -9.57
C ALA A 314 10.16 -4.57 -9.91
N VAL A 315 10.23 -3.26 -9.67
CA VAL A 315 9.19 -2.31 -10.08
C VAL A 315 9.03 -2.30 -11.61
N LEU A 316 10.14 -2.15 -12.35
CA LEU A 316 10.13 -2.17 -13.82
C LEU A 316 9.52 -3.46 -14.38
N LYS A 317 9.80 -4.60 -13.75
CA LYS A 317 9.23 -5.90 -14.14
C LYS A 317 7.71 -5.89 -14.04
N VAL A 318 7.15 -5.36 -12.96
CA VAL A 318 5.69 -5.22 -12.81
C VAL A 318 5.13 -4.26 -13.86
N VAL A 319 5.77 -3.11 -14.07
CA VAL A 319 5.33 -2.11 -15.06
C VAL A 319 5.36 -2.67 -16.49
N LYS A 320 6.41 -3.39 -16.87
CA LYS A 320 6.57 -4.05 -18.18
C LYS A 320 5.41 -4.98 -18.50
N HIS A 321 4.86 -5.66 -17.50
CA HIS A 321 3.72 -6.57 -17.69
C HIS A 321 2.36 -5.85 -17.79
N LYS A 322 2.26 -4.60 -17.32
CA LYS A 322 1.01 -3.83 -17.29
C LYS A 322 0.87 -2.82 -18.43
N VAL A 323 1.99 -2.32 -18.95
CA VAL A 323 2.03 -1.27 -19.97
C VAL A 323 2.32 -1.85 -21.35
N GLN A 324 1.57 -1.38 -22.34
CA GLN A 324 1.84 -1.55 -23.75
C GLN A 324 2.57 -0.30 -24.28
N THR A 325 3.84 -0.46 -24.60
CA THR A 325 4.69 0.56 -25.20
C THR A 325 5.83 -0.10 -25.98
N ASN A 326 6.62 0.67 -26.73
CA ASN A 326 7.89 0.17 -27.21
C ASN A 326 8.88 0.14 -26.03
N TRP A 327 8.95 -1.02 -25.38
CA TRP A 327 9.74 -1.19 -24.16
C TRP A 327 11.22 -0.94 -24.39
N ASN A 328 11.78 -1.36 -25.53
CA ASN A 328 13.19 -1.13 -25.84
C ASN A 328 13.50 0.36 -25.95
N VAL A 329 12.70 1.12 -26.71
CA VAL A 329 12.86 2.58 -26.84
C VAL A 329 12.67 3.28 -25.49
N THR A 330 11.72 2.83 -24.67
CA THR A 330 11.51 3.37 -23.31
C THR A 330 12.76 3.17 -22.46
N MET A 331 13.35 1.97 -22.48
CA MET A 331 14.54 1.65 -21.72
C MET A 331 15.77 2.40 -22.24
N GLU A 332 15.97 2.50 -23.55
CA GLU A 332 17.05 3.29 -24.15
C GLU A 332 16.99 4.75 -23.67
N GLN A 333 15.83 5.39 -23.77
CA GLN A 333 15.63 6.77 -23.29
C GLN A 333 15.81 6.91 -21.77
N LEU A 334 15.37 5.92 -20.99
CA LEU A 334 15.59 5.90 -19.54
C LEU A 334 17.09 5.82 -19.22
N PHE A 335 17.85 5.01 -19.96
CA PHE A 335 19.28 4.89 -19.79
C PHE A 335 20.01 6.17 -20.20
N ASP A 336 19.60 6.84 -21.28
CA ASP A 336 20.12 8.16 -21.65
C ASP A 336 19.97 9.17 -20.50
N LEU A 337 18.80 9.17 -19.82
CA LEU A 337 18.54 10.02 -18.66
C LEU A 337 19.41 9.65 -17.44
N ILE A 338 19.60 8.36 -17.16
CA ILE A 338 20.44 7.87 -16.06
C ILE A 338 21.92 8.21 -16.30
N GLU A 339 22.41 8.06 -17.53
CA GLU A 339 23.78 8.41 -17.88
C GLU A 339 24.02 9.91 -17.81
N ALA A 340 23.05 10.71 -18.26
CA ALA A 340 23.11 12.16 -18.17
C ALA A 340 22.97 12.69 -16.73
N ASP A 341 22.55 11.86 -15.77
CA ASP A 341 22.32 12.29 -14.40
C ASP A 341 23.59 12.80 -13.71
N LYS A 342 23.39 13.87 -12.93
CA LYS A 342 24.39 14.49 -12.06
C LYS A 342 23.87 14.70 -10.65
N LYS A 343 22.62 14.29 -10.35
CA LYS A 343 22.00 14.47 -9.04
C LYS A 343 22.46 13.39 -8.07
N LEU A 344 22.52 12.14 -8.50
CA LEU A 344 23.01 11.01 -7.71
C LEU A 344 24.53 10.93 -7.83
N PHE A 345 25.25 11.44 -6.83
CA PHE A 345 26.70 11.55 -6.85
C PHE A 345 27.39 10.18 -7.00
N THR A 346 26.93 9.17 -6.27
CA THR A 346 27.44 7.80 -6.38
C THR A 346 26.62 6.94 -7.35
N GLY A 347 25.60 7.50 -8.01
CA GLY A 347 24.63 6.72 -8.78
C GLY A 347 25.25 5.95 -9.94
N ARG A 348 26.24 6.55 -10.60
CA ARG A 348 26.99 5.96 -11.72
C ARG A 348 27.80 4.72 -11.31
N ASN A 349 28.25 4.62 -10.06
CA ASN A 349 29.00 3.45 -9.59
C ASN A 349 28.14 2.17 -9.63
N PHE A 350 26.82 2.30 -9.47
CA PHE A 350 25.86 1.19 -9.48
C PHE A 350 25.22 0.97 -10.86
N TYR A 351 25.72 1.62 -11.91
CA TYR A 351 25.16 1.45 -13.26
C TYR A 351 25.29 0.00 -13.74
N GLN A 352 26.44 -0.63 -13.52
CA GLN A 352 26.66 -2.03 -13.92
C GLN A 352 25.84 -3.03 -13.09
N ASP A 353 25.56 -2.71 -11.82
CA ASP A 353 24.63 -3.47 -10.96
C ASP A 353 23.22 -3.46 -11.56
N LEU A 354 22.74 -2.28 -11.97
CA LEU A 354 21.45 -2.12 -12.65
C LEU A 354 21.38 -2.92 -13.96
N CYS A 355 22.40 -2.81 -14.81
CA CYS A 355 22.47 -3.56 -16.07
C CYS A 355 22.43 -5.08 -15.85
N SER A 356 23.15 -5.57 -14.84
CA SER A 356 23.21 -6.99 -14.50
C SER A 356 21.85 -7.50 -14.06
N GLU A 357 21.18 -6.78 -13.17
CA GLU A 357 19.87 -7.17 -12.65
C GLU A 357 18.77 -7.13 -13.73
N LEU A 358 18.77 -6.11 -14.59
CA LEU A 358 17.82 -6.03 -15.71
C LEU A 358 17.95 -7.24 -16.65
N HIS A 359 19.18 -7.64 -16.96
CA HIS A 359 19.45 -8.80 -17.81
C HIS A 359 19.06 -10.09 -17.09
N HIS A 360 19.53 -10.27 -15.84
CA HIS A 360 19.28 -11.46 -15.04
C HIS A 360 17.78 -11.73 -14.85
N GLN A 361 16.97 -10.69 -14.64
CA GLN A 361 15.53 -10.82 -14.46
C GLN A 361 14.70 -10.77 -15.76
N GLY A 362 15.34 -10.70 -16.93
CA GLY A 362 14.66 -10.66 -18.24
C GLY A 362 13.86 -9.38 -18.49
N VAL A 363 14.19 -8.29 -17.81
CA VAL A 363 13.50 -6.99 -17.94
C VAL A 363 14.01 -6.24 -19.16
N TYR A 364 15.33 -6.13 -19.32
CA TYR A 364 15.98 -5.47 -20.45
C TYR A 364 17.45 -5.90 -20.54
N THR A 365 18.02 -5.95 -21.76
CA THR A 365 19.44 -6.22 -21.97
C THR A 365 20.06 -5.04 -22.68
N VAL A 366 20.98 -4.35 -22.02
CA VAL A 366 21.73 -3.23 -22.61
C VAL A 366 22.63 -3.70 -23.76
N GLN A 367 22.92 -2.81 -24.70
CA GLN A 367 23.71 -3.13 -25.88
C GLN A 367 25.05 -3.79 -25.52
N THR A 368 25.75 -3.25 -24.52
CA THR A 368 27.03 -3.80 -24.04
C THR A 368 26.89 -5.28 -23.72
N LEU A 369 25.88 -5.71 -22.96
CA LEU A 369 25.65 -7.12 -22.66
C LEU A 369 25.17 -7.96 -23.86
N SER A 370 24.47 -7.35 -24.83
CA SER A 370 23.94 -8.05 -26.01
C SER A 370 24.95 -8.27 -27.14
N SER A 371 25.93 -7.37 -27.30
CA SER A 371 26.85 -7.35 -28.44
C SER A 371 28.11 -8.21 -28.26
N TYR A 372 28.17 -9.09 -27.25
CA TYR A 372 29.36 -9.90 -26.98
C TYR A 372 29.55 -11.05 -27.97
N ILE A 373 30.14 -10.70 -29.11
CA ILE A 373 30.89 -11.53 -30.06
C ILE A 373 32.41 -11.16 -30.05
N SER A 374 32.88 -10.23 -29.21
CA SER A 374 34.25 -9.68 -29.35
C SER A 374 35.06 -9.51 -28.05
N ILE A 375 34.91 -10.39 -27.06
CA ILE A 375 36.06 -10.67 -26.18
C ILE A 375 36.81 -11.77 -26.89
N GLU A 376 37.90 -11.44 -27.60
CA GLU A 376 38.80 -12.46 -28.12
C GLU A 376 39.21 -13.38 -26.96
N PRO A 377 38.91 -14.70 -27.03
CA PRO A 377 39.29 -15.65 -25.98
C PRO A 377 40.79 -15.54 -25.64
N ASP A 378 41.62 -15.15 -26.61
CA ASP A 378 43.07 -15.13 -26.48
C ASP A 378 43.63 -13.98 -25.62
N HIS A 379 42.79 -13.02 -25.19
CA HIS A 379 43.21 -11.88 -24.37
C HIS A 379 42.33 -11.66 -23.13
N GLY A 380 42.77 -12.15 -21.97
CA GLY A 380 42.23 -11.71 -20.68
C GLY A 380 42.13 -12.80 -19.61
N ILE A 381 41.27 -12.54 -18.63
CA ILE A 381 40.98 -13.42 -17.48
C ILE A 381 40.29 -14.74 -17.89
N PHE A 382 39.68 -14.78 -19.07
CA PHE A 382 38.94 -15.94 -19.60
C PHE A 382 39.73 -16.80 -20.59
N ARG A 383 41.01 -16.53 -20.81
CA ARG A 383 41.84 -17.19 -21.83
C ARG A 383 41.96 -18.71 -21.76
N HIS A 384 41.66 -19.27 -20.59
CA HIS A 384 41.71 -20.71 -20.38
C HIS A 384 40.36 -21.38 -20.58
N TRP A 385 39.28 -20.60 -20.74
CA TRP A 385 37.94 -21.11 -20.94
C TRP A 385 37.82 -21.68 -22.36
N GLY A 386 37.30 -22.90 -22.49
CA GLY A 386 37.16 -23.60 -23.77
C GLY A 386 36.24 -22.86 -24.74
N GLY A 387 36.45 -23.07 -26.05
CA GLY A 387 35.97 -22.31 -27.21
C GLY A 387 34.45 -22.13 -27.44
N GLY A 388 33.65 -22.01 -26.39
CA GLY A 388 32.31 -21.43 -26.40
C GLY A 388 32.34 -19.95 -26.04
N SER A 389 31.30 -19.21 -26.45
CA SER A 389 31.13 -17.80 -26.10
C SER A 389 31.09 -17.58 -24.59
N ILE A 390 31.72 -16.49 -24.14
CA ILE A 390 31.63 -16.05 -22.74
C ILE A 390 30.22 -15.50 -22.52
N PRO A 391 29.48 -15.96 -21.49
CA PRO A 391 28.15 -15.45 -21.23
C PRO A 391 28.19 -13.96 -20.85
N PRO A 392 27.12 -13.17 -21.12
CA PRO A 392 27.07 -11.75 -20.77
C PRO A 392 27.34 -11.48 -19.29
N LEU A 393 26.87 -12.38 -18.41
CA LEU A 393 27.13 -12.37 -16.97
C LEU A 393 27.94 -13.61 -16.57
N VAL A 394 28.88 -13.43 -15.65
CA VAL A 394 29.64 -14.51 -14.99
C VAL A 394 29.45 -14.42 -13.48
N CYS A 395 29.45 -15.56 -12.82
CA CYS A 395 29.38 -15.61 -11.36
C CYS A 395 30.80 -15.45 -10.79
N LEU A 396 30.97 -14.51 -9.86
CA LEU A 396 32.18 -14.35 -9.06
C LEU A 396 31.96 -14.90 -7.66
N ALA A 397 32.89 -15.72 -7.19
CA ALA A 397 33.02 -16.09 -5.78
C ALA A 397 34.26 -15.44 -5.17
N LEU A 398 34.07 -14.77 -4.04
CA LEU A 398 35.13 -14.22 -3.21
C LEU A 398 35.20 -15.01 -1.90
N ASN A 399 36.29 -15.76 -1.73
CA ASN A 399 36.57 -16.47 -0.49
C ASN A 399 37.24 -15.53 0.52
N ILE A 400 36.51 -15.16 1.57
CA ILE A 400 36.93 -14.20 2.60
C ILE A 400 37.36 -14.97 3.85
N PRO A 401 38.65 -14.89 4.22
CA PRO A 401 39.15 -15.58 5.41
C PRO A 401 38.41 -15.18 6.67
N ARG A 402 38.11 -16.16 7.53
CA ARG A 402 37.36 -15.95 8.77
C ARG A 402 37.94 -14.84 9.66
N ALA A 403 39.27 -14.73 9.73
CA ALA A 403 39.97 -13.73 10.53
C ALA A 403 39.64 -12.27 10.15
N ASN A 404 39.22 -12.00 8.91
CA ASN A 404 38.81 -10.66 8.48
C ASN A 404 37.50 -10.20 9.14
N LEU A 405 36.63 -11.14 9.50
CA LEU A 405 35.35 -10.84 10.13
C LEU A 405 35.51 -10.45 11.61
N ASN A 406 36.63 -10.79 12.25
CA ASN A 406 36.92 -10.38 13.64
C ASN A 406 36.99 -8.86 13.83
N LYS A 407 37.14 -8.10 12.73
CA LYS A 407 37.14 -6.63 12.74
C LYS A 407 35.72 -6.04 12.74
N VAL A 408 34.73 -6.86 12.44
CA VAL A 408 33.31 -6.52 12.38
C VAL A 408 32.72 -6.65 13.79
N PRO A 409 32.23 -5.57 14.40
CA PRO A 409 31.63 -5.65 15.72
C PRO A 409 30.34 -6.48 15.75
N ASP A 410 30.06 -7.15 16.87
CA ASP A 410 28.85 -7.98 17.03
C ASP A 410 27.54 -7.15 17.11
N ASP A 411 27.64 -5.86 17.41
CA ASP A 411 26.52 -4.95 17.70
C ASP A 411 26.15 -4.00 16.54
N ILE A 412 26.65 -4.23 15.32
CA ILE A 412 26.48 -3.29 14.17
C ILE A 412 25.06 -3.15 13.61
N GLY A 413 24.12 -3.98 14.07
CA GLY A 413 22.77 -4.05 13.50
C GLY A 413 22.76 -4.67 12.10
N THR A 414 22.01 -4.09 11.16
CA THR A 414 21.84 -4.56 9.77
C THR A 414 22.45 -3.58 8.77
N PRO A 415 23.79 -3.48 8.69
CA PRO A 415 24.44 -2.56 7.78
C PRO A 415 24.28 -3.00 6.32
N VAL A 416 24.30 -2.04 5.40
CA VAL A 416 24.27 -2.32 3.96
C VAL A 416 25.67 -2.73 3.51
N LEU A 417 25.77 -3.90 2.88
CA LEU A 417 27.00 -4.47 2.35
C LEU A 417 27.06 -4.29 0.83
N GLN A 418 28.27 -4.18 0.30
CA GLN A 418 28.48 -4.08 -1.14
C GLN A 418 29.81 -4.74 -1.55
N LEU A 419 29.87 -5.12 -2.82
CA LEU A 419 31.12 -5.49 -3.49
C LEU A 419 31.51 -4.38 -4.46
N GLU A 420 32.78 -4.02 -4.48
CA GLU A 420 33.33 -2.99 -5.33
C GLU A 420 34.43 -3.56 -6.23
N LEU A 421 34.36 -3.22 -7.52
CA LEU A 421 35.44 -3.41 -8.47
C LEU A 421 36.08 -2.07 -8.78
N ARG A 422 37.37 -1.93 -8.47
CA ARG A 422 38.08 -0.66 -8.65
C ARG A 422 39.41 -0.88 -9.36
N SER A 423 39.69 -0.06 -10.36
CA SER A 423 40.99 0.01 -10.99
C SER A 423 41.43 1.45 -11.11
N ALA A 424 42.44 1.84 -10.33
CA ALA A 424 43.02 3.19 -10.40
C ALA A 424 43.66 3.46 -11.77
N ALA A 425 44.25 2.42 -12.38
CA ALA A 425 44.91 2.52 -13.69
C ALA A 425 43.93 2.66 -14.85
N ALA A 426 42.75 2.04 -14.75
CA ALA A 426 41.70 2.11 -15.78
C ALA A 426 40.61 3.15 -15.47
N HIS A 427 40.77 3.91 -14.38
CA HIS A 427 39.85 4.96 -13.94
C HIS A 427 38.38 4.53 -13.84
N PHE A 428 38.12 3.31 -13.36
CA PHE A 428 36.75 2.86 -13.10
C PHE A 428 36.54 2.42 -11.65
N HIS A 429 35.30 2.58 -11.20
CA HIS A 429 34.79 2.12 -9.91
C HIS A 429 33.34 1.68 -10.08
N ASN A 430 33.08 0.40 -9.90
CA ASN A 430 31.74 -0.18 -9.98
C ASN A 430 31.38 -0.82 -8.64
N SER A 431 30.14 -0.66 -8.21
CA SER A 431 29.62 -1.13 -6.93
C SER A 431 28.38 -2.00 -7.17
N PHE A 432 28.28 -3.10 -6.43
CA PHE A 432 27.24 -4.11 -6.56
C PHE A 432 26.62 -4.38 -5.20
N SER A 433 25.29 -4.41 -5.15
CA SER A 433 24.51 -4.48 -3.90
C SER A 433 23.80 -5.82 -3.71
N PHE A 434 23.58 -6.58 -4.78
CA PHE A 434 22.93 -7.89 -4.73
C PHE A 434 23.97 -8.99 -4.50
N LEU A 435 24.24 -9.29 -3.24
CA LEU A 435 25.22 -10.29 -2.81
C LEU A 435 24.51 -11.51 -2.22
N ARG A 436 25.15 -12.67 -2.31
CA ARG A 436 24.79 -13.86 -1.53
C ARG A 436 25.98 -14.26 -0.68
N LEU A 437 25.76 -14.39 0.62
CA LEU A 437 26.78 -14.69 1.61
C LEU A 437 26.54 -16.08 2.18
N THR A 438 27.57 -16.91 2.22
CA THR A 438 27.47 -18.27 2.77
C THR A 438 28.74 -18.59 3.55
N PHE A 439 28.61 -18.92 4.84
CA PHE A 439 29.71 -19.51 5.59
C PHE A 439 29.91 -20.95 5.11
N GLY A 440 31.14 -21.34 4.80
CA GLY A 440 31.39 -22.69 4.30
C GLY A 440 32.74 -22.88 3.65
N THR A 441 32.84 -23.97 2.89
CA THR A 441 34.04 -24.31 2.11
C THR A 441 33.70 -24.31 0.64
N LEU A 442 34.56 -23.66 -0.14
CA LEU A 442 34.49 -23.61 -1.59
C LEU A 442 35.25 -24.80 -2.18
N SER A 443 34.57 -25.67 -2.91
CA SER A 443 35.20 -26.67 -3.78
C SER A 443 35.18 -26.15 -5.22
N ILE A 444 36.31 -26.25 -5.91
CA ILE A 444 36.38 -25.94 -7.34
C ILE A 444 36.15 -27.25 -8.07
N ASP A 445 35.01 -27.34 -8.75
CA ASP A 445 34.58 -28.53 -9.47
C ASP A 445 34.72 -28.26 -10.98
N GLY A 446 35.21 -29.23 -11.74
CA GLY A 446 35.18 -29.19 -13.20
C GLY A 446 36.52 -28.99 -13.93
N ASP A 447 36.41 -29.04 -15.26
CA ASP A 447 37.50 -28.84 -16.21
C ASP A 447 38.06 -27.40 -16.07
N PRO A 448 39.38 -27.18 -16.03
CA PRO A 448 39.97 -25.84 -16.11
C PRO A 448 39.46 -24.99 -17.29
N LYS A 449 38.93 -25.63 -18.33
CA LYS A 449 38.27 -25.00 -19.48
C LYS A 449 36.81 -24.61 -19.24
N ASP A 450 36.16 -25.12 -18.21
CA ASP A 450 34.81 -24.74 -17.79
C ASP A 450 34.73 -24.71 -16.26
N PRO A 451 35.36 -23.71 -15.62
CA PRO A 451 35.45 -23.67 -14.17
C PRO A 451 34.07 -23.52 -13.52
N SER A 452 33.81 -24.36 -12.54
CA SER A 452 32.66 -24.26 -11.65
C SER A 452 33.10 -24.42 -10.20
N PHE A 453 32.21 -24.04 -9.27
CA PHE A 453 32.49 -24.18 -7.87
C PHE A 453 31.21 -24.52 -7.11
N THR A 454 31.36 -25.35 -6.09
CA THR A 454 30.28 -25.72 -5.16
C THR A 454 30.61 -25.18 -3.79
N ILE A 455 29.58 -24.80 -3.04
CA ILE A 455 29.72 -24.29 -1.68
C ILE A 455 29.10 -25.30 -0.72
N THR A 456 29.94 -25.88 0.14
CA THR A 456 29.46 -26.68 1.27
C THR A 456 29.25 -25.77 2.45
N GLN A 457 27.98 -25.54 2.82
CA GLN A 457 27.62 -24.58 3.88
C GLN A 457 27.99 -25.11 5.27
N ASP A 458 28.59 -24.26 6.10
CA ASP A 458 28.79 -24.48 7.53
C ASP A 458 27.45 -24.27 8.27
N PRO A 459 26.89 -25.32 8.91
CA PRO A 459 25.63 -25.21 9.63
C PRO A 459 25.71 -24.29 10.86
N LEU A 460 26.89 -24.11 11.45
CA LEU A 460 27.12 -23.26 12.63
C LEU A 460 27.26 -21.77 12.27
N ARG A 461 27.52 -21.45 11.01
CA ARG A 461 27.51 -20.07 10.45
C ARG A 461 28.42 -19.11 11.23
N TRP A 462 27.82 -18.10 11.86
CA TRP A 462 28.52 -17.14 12.72
C TRP A 462 29.15 -17.79 13.97
N SER A 463 28.64 -18.94 14.44
CA SER A 463 29.27 -19.70 15.53
C SER A 463 30.29 -20.73 15.05
N GLY A 464 30.39 -20.91 13.73
CA GLY A 464 31.33 -21.82 13.09
C GLY A 464 32.72 -21.22 12.88
N VAL A 465 33.57 -21.98 12.20
CA VAL A 465 34.98 -21.62 11.94
C VAL A 465 35.28 -21.42 10.45
N SER A 466 34.32 -21.74 9.58
CA SER A 466 34.50 -21.64 8.14
C SER A 466 34.61 -20.19 7.66
N ASP A 467 35.30 -20.04 6.54
CA ASP A 467 35.40 -18.79 5.79
C ASP A 467 34.02 -18.32 5.29
N LEU A 468 33.95 -17.05 4.92
CA LEU A 468 32.76 -16.46 4.30
C LEU A 468 32.94 -16.42 2.79
N ILE A 469 32.03 -17.03 2.08
CA ILE A 469 32.02 -17.05 0.62
C ILE A 469 30.94 -16.07 0.16
N LEU A 470 31.35 -15.07 -0.61
CA LEU A 470 30.47 -14.11 -1.25
C LEU A 470 30.33 -14.46 -2.73
N THR A 471 29.10 -14.62 -3.19
CA THR A 471 28.78 -14.88 -4.60
C THR A 471 27.86 -13.82 -5.19
N LEU A 472 28.11 -13.41 -6.43
CA LEU A 472 27.24 -12.50 -7.20
C LEU A 472 27.46 -12.66 -8.72
N TRP A 473 26.52 -12.15 -9.52
CA TRP A 473 26.62 -12.10 -10.98
C TRP A 473 27.13 -10.74 -11.46
N LEU A 474 28.10 -10.75 -12.37
CA LEU A 474 28.78 -9.55 -12.88
C LEU A 474 28.85 -9.55 -14.40
N PRO A 475 28.85 -8.38 -15.07
CA PRO A 475 29.11 -8.30 -16.51
C PRO A 475 30.48 -8.87 -16.83
N ALA A 476 30.58 -9.85 -17.73
CA ALA A 476 31.86 -10.51 -18.02
C ALA A 476 32.92 -9.52 -18.50
N TRP A 477 32.50 -8.53 -19.29
CA TRP A 477 33.40 -7.57 -19.91
C TRP A 477 34.16 -6.67 -18.95
N ILE A 478 33.57 -6.34 -17.80
CA ILE A 478 34.23 -5.47 -16.82
C ILE A 478 35.49 -6.14 -16.24
N LEU A 479 35.48 -7.48 -16.18
CA LEU A 479 36.59 -8.27 -15.68
C LEU A 479 37.75 -8.31 -16.69
N CYS A 480 37.49 -8.00 -17.96
CA CYS A 480 38.51 -7.83 -18.99
C CYS A 480 39.18 -6.46 -18.96
N VAL A 481 38.61 -5.47 -18.26
CA VAL A 481 39.18 -4.12 -18.16
C VAL A 481 40.31 -4.12 -17.12
N SER A 482 41.55 -4.07 -17.60
CA SER A 482 42.78 -4.03 -16.79
C SER A 482 42.82 -5.04 -15.63
N PRO A 483 42.64 -6.35 -15.89
CA PRO A 483 42.48 -7.37 -14.86
C PRO A 483 43.64 -7.44 -13.86
N LYS A 484 44.86 -7.06 -14.28
CA LYS A 484 46.06 -7.05 -13.43
C LYS A 484 46.00 -6.00 -12.31
N THR A 485 45.29 -4.90 -12.52
CA THR A 485 45.23 -3.76 -11.60
C THR A 485 43.89 -3.62 -10.90
N THR A 486 42.88 -4.39 -11.32
CA THR A 486 41.55 -4.39 -10.69
C THR A 486 41.60 -5.08 -9.32
N GLU A 487 41.13 -4.36 -8.30
CA GLU A 487 40.88 -4.88 -6.95
C GLU A 487 39.39 -5.25 -6.79
N VAL A 488 39.14 -6.38 -6.14
CA VAL A 488 37.82 -6.82 -5.68
C VAL A 488 37.76 -6.54 -4.18
N MET A 489 36.82 -5.71 -3.76
CA MET A 489 36.71 -5.24 -2.37
C MET A 489 35.32 -5.53 -1.81
N PHE A 490 35.26 -6.15 -0.64
CA PHE A 490 34.03 -6.33 0.12
C PHE A 490 34.01 -5.32 1.28
N SER A 491 32.98 -4.49 1.33
CA SER A 491 32.93 -3.33 2.22
C SER A 491 31.52 -3.08 2.77
N PHE A 492 31.45 -2.32 3.85
CA PHE A 492 30.20 -1.66 4.23
C PHE A 492 29.96 -0.45 3.33
N ARG A 493 28.72 -0.27 2.88
CA ARG A 493 28.30 0.97 2.24
C ARG A 493 28.37 2.08 3.28
N SER A 494 29.12 3.14 2.98
CA SER A 494 29.16 4.33 3.84
C SER A 494 27.81 5.02 3.82
N THR A 495 27.17 5.14 4.98
CA THR A 495 25.89 5.83 5.13
C THR A 495 25.93 6.79 6.33
N PRO A 496 25.45 8.05 6.19
CA PRO A 496 25.45 9.01 7.29
C PRO A 496 24.59 8.61 8.49
N SER A 497 23.63 7.71 8.29
CA SER A 497 22.68 7.19 9.26
C SER A 497 23.20 5.99 10.05
N ASN A 498 24.34 5.41 9.67
CA ASN A 498 24.93 4.31 10.41
C ASN A 498 25.51 4.82 11.74
N LYS A 499 24.79 4.60 12.84
CA LYS A 499 25.22 4.97 14.20
C LYS A 499 26.58 4.36 14.58
N PHE A 500 27.00 3.31 13.88
CA PHE A 500 28.26 2.61 14.09
C PHE A 500 29.36 3.02 13.11
N ILE A 501 29.13 4.00 12.24
CA ILE A 501 30.10 4.42 11.21
C ILE A 501 31.46 4.77 11.82
N THR A 502 31.49 5.47 12.96
CA THR A 502 32.72 5.83 13.66
C THR A 502 33.48 4.61 14.19
N LYS A 503 32.76 3.61 14.72
CA LYS A 503 33.32 2.32 15.18
C LYS A 503 33.87 1.52 14.01
N LEU A 504 33.12 1.45 12.92
CA LEU A 504 33.52 0.77 11.70
C LEU A 504 34.73 1.43 11.04
N THR A 505 34.77 2.77 10.96
CA THR A 505 35.92 3.51 10.41
C THR A 505 37.19 3.29 11.24
N ARG A 506 37.09 3.18 12.57
CA ARG A 506 38.24 2.86 13.43
C ARG A 506 38.82 1.47 13.13
N ASN A 507 37.96 0.48 12.88
CA ASN A 507 38.39 -0.90 12.67
C ASN A 507 38.78 -1.21 11.21
N LEU A 508 38.12 -0.58 10.24
CA LEU A 508 38.19 -0.91 8.80
C LEU A 508 38.73 0.23 7.93
N GLY A 509 39.02 1.39 8.52
CA GLY A 509 39.45 2.59 7.82
C GLY A 509 38.32 3.35 7.13
N LEU A 510 38.65 4.45 6.44
CA LEU A 510 37.68 5.35 5.80
C LEU A 510 36.86 4.70 4.68
N LEU A 511 37.40 3.66 4.04
CA LEU A 511 36.73 2.93 2.96
C LEU A 511 35.90 1.75 3.47
N LEU A 512 35.91 1.48 4.79
CA LEU A 512 35.09 0.44 5.44
C LEU A 512 35.27 -0.96 4.83
N ILE A 513 36.49 -1.28 4.38
CA ILE A 513 36.80 -2.52 3.67
C ILE A 513 36.97 -3.65 4.69
N ILE A 514 36.16 -4.70 4.56
CA ILE A 514 36.26 -5.94 5.34
C ILE A 514 37.38 -6.81 4.76
N PHE A 515 37.38 -6.98 3.45
CA PHE A 515 38.37 -7.77 2.73
C PHE A 515 38.61 -7.21 1.33
N LYS A 516 39.84 -7.37 0.83
CA LYS A 516 40.18 -7.05 -0.55
C LYS A 516 41.20 -8.02 -1.12
N ALA A 517 41.08 -8.30 -2.40
CA ALA A 517 42.01 -9.11 -3.17
C ALA A 517 42.19 -8.52 -4.58
N ARG A 518 43.27 -8.89 -5.28
CA ARG A 518 43.38 -8.58 -6.71
C ARG A 518 42.46 -9.51 -7.50
N LEU A 519 41.92 -9.06 -8.61
CA LEU A 519 41.03 -9.87 -9.45
C LEU A 519 41.68 -11.19 -9.91
N LEU A 520 43.00 -11.19 -10.14
CA LEU A 520 43.77 -12.36 -10.53
C LEU A 520 44.31 -13.20 -9.35
N ASP A 521 43.82 -12.96 -8.13
CA ASP A 521 44.19 -13.74 -6.96
C ASP A 521 43.45 -15.09 -6.93
N GLY A 522 44.07 -16.10 -7.52
CA GLY A 522 43.50 -17.46 -7.60
C GLY A 522 43.33 -18.19 -6.26
N LYS A 523 43.69 -17.58 -5.12
CA LYS A 523 43.39 -18.12 -3.79
C LYS A 523 42.05 -17.62 -3.24
N HIS A 524 41.61 -16.45 -3.68
CA HIS A 524 40.47 -15.75 -3.10
C HIS A 524 39.37 -15.44 -4.11
N VAL A 525 39.70 -15.32 -5.40
CA VAL A 525 38.75 -14.92 -6.45
C VAL A 525 38.58 -16.06 -7.44
N PHE A 526 37.34 -16.48 -7.62
CA PHE A 526 36.96 -17.58 -8.50
C PHE A 526 35.83 -17.14 -9.42
N LEU A 527 35.81 -17.64 -10.65
CA LEU A 527 34.83 -17.29 -11.67
C LEU A 527 34.18 -18.55 -12.23
N SER A 528 32.88 -18.48 -12.52
CA SER A 528 32.15 -19.54 -13.19
C SER A 528 31.13 -19.02 -14.18
N ARG A 529 30.81 -19.85 -15.17
CA ARG A 529 29.66 -19.70 -16.07
C ARG A 529 28.34 -20.11 -15.41
N ARG A 530 28.40 -20.93 -14.35
CA ARG A 530 27.24 -21.56 -13.71
C ARG A 530 26.93 -20.90 -12.37
N ASP A 531 25.67 -21.02 -11.94
CA ASP A 531 25.32 -20.68 -10.56
C ASP A 531 25.87 -21.77 -9.64
N PRO A 532 26.72 -21.45 -8.66
CA PRO A 532 27.29 -22.43 -7.71
C PRO A 532 26.26 -23.13 -6.83
N SER A 533 25.03 -22.60 -6.77
CA SER A 533 23.94 -23.20 -6.03
C SER A 533 23.09 -24.17 -6.88
N LEU A 534 23.29 -24.23 -8.21
CA LEU A 534 22.63 -25.20 -9.10
C LEU A 534 23.53 -26.46 -9.21
N SER A 535 23.17 -27.55 -8.54
CA SER A 535 23.63 -28.88 -8.99
C SER A 535 23.02 -29.19 -10.37
N ASP A 536 23.68 -30.02 -11.18
CA ASP A 536 23.30 -30.39 -12.56
C ASP A 536 21.85 -30.94 -12.73
N THR A 537 21.11 -31.13 -11.65
CA THR A 537 19.71 -31.57 -11.63
C THR A 537 18.68 -30.44 -11.82
N CYS A 538 19.09 -29.16 -11.77
CA CYS A 538 18.18 -28.02 -11.89
C CYS A 538 18.38 -27.33 -13.25
N PRO A 539 17.35 -27.24 -14.13
CA PRO A 539 17.51 -26.61 -15.43
C PRO A 539 17.97 -25.15 -15.29
N THR A 540 19.08 -24.81 -15.92
CA THR A 540 19.56 -23.44 -16.06
C THR A 540 18.46 -22.54 -16.60
N SER A 541 18.19 -21.42 -15.92
CA SER A 541 17.19 -20.38 -16.30
C SER A 541 17.35 -19.78 -17.70
N GLY A 542 18.36 -20.19 -18.49
CA GLY A 542 18.59 -19.71 -19.87
C GLY A 542 17.72 -20.37 -20.96
N THR A 543 16.96 -21.42 -20.67
CA THR A 543 16.22 -22.17 -21.70
C THR A 543 14.77 -22.52 -21.35
N LEU A 544 14.21 -21.93 -20.30
CA LEU A 544 12.76 -21.98 -20.07
C LEU A 544 12.10 -20.96 -21.01
N GLY A 545 11.82 -21.41 -22.24
CA GLY A 545 10.81 -20.75 -23.06
C GLY A 545 9.61 -20.46 -22.18
N VAL A 546 9.14 -19.21 -22.22
CA VAL A 546 7.98 -18.72 -21.48
C VAL A 546 6.76 -19.52 -21.94
N LYS A 547 6.59 -20.73 -21.42
CA LYS A 547 5.26 -21.33 -21.31
C LYS A 547 4.64 -20.57 -20.16
N GLN A 548 3.88 -19.53 -20.51
CA GLN A 548 2.84 -19.06 -19.60
C GLN A 548 2.11 -20.31 -19.13
N ALA A 549 2.14 -20.59 -17.83
CA ALA A 549 1.12 -21.44 -17.26
C ALA A 549 -0.19 -20.71 -17.59
N GLU A 550 -0.88 -21.18 -18.63
CA GLU A 550 -2.26 -20.81 -18.88
C GLU A 550 -2.99 -21.12 -17.58
N VAL A 551 -3.36 -20.06 -16.86
CA VAL A 551 -4.54 -20.13 -16.01
C VAL A 551 -5.63 -20.64 -16.95
N PRO A 552 -6.37 -21.71 -16.61
CA PRO A 552 -7.48 -22.14 -17.44
C PRO A 552 -8.58 -21.08 -17.36
N SER A 553 -8.41 -19.98 -18.10
CA SER A 553 -9.50 -19.15 -18.56
C SER A 553 -10.12 -19.90 -19.73
N ALA A 554 -11.32 -20.43 -19.51
CA ALA A 554 -12.16 -20.89 -20.61
C ALA A 554 -12.20 -19.78 -21.69
N PRO A 555 -11.87 -20.08 -22.96
CA PRO A 555 -11.92 -19.06 -24.00
C PRO A 555 -13.39 -18.81 -24.35
N SER A 556 -14.00 -17.83 -23.70
CA SER A 556 -15.18 -17.18 -24.25
C SER A 556 -14.72 -16.21 -25.33
N TYR A 557 -15.46 -16.16 -26.45
CA TYR A 557 -15.19 -15.40 -27.67
C TYR A 557 -15.09 -13.85 -27.51
N GLU A 558 -14.93 -13.32 -26.30
CA GLU A 558 -14.92 -11.89 -25.92
C GLU A 558 -13.53 -11.30 -25.58
N ASP A 559 -12.45 -12.10 -25.68
CA ASP A 559 -11.07 -11.74 -25.26
C ASP A 559 -10.32 -10.73 -26.18
N ARG A 560 -10.96 -9.66 -26.63
CA ARG A 560 -10.21 -8.51 -27.20
C ARG A 560 -9.77 -7.58 -26.07
N PRO A 561 -8.45 -7.40 -25.82
CA PRO A 561 -7.98 -6.45 -24.81
C PRO A 561 -8.50 -5.04 -25.14
N PHE A 562 -9.01 -4.32 -24.14
CA PHE A 562 -9.32 -2.91 -24.31
C PHE A 562 -8.12 -2.05 -23.87
N PHE A 563 -7.83 -1.04 -24.66
CA PHE A 563 -6.66 -0.19 -24.48
C PHE A 563 -7.07 1.12 -23.82
N VAL A 564 -6.37 1.47 -22.74
CA VAL A 564 -6.50 2.76 -22.07
C VAL A 564 -5.23 3.53 -22.37
N LYS A 565 -5.33 4.59 -23.15
CA LYS A 565 -4.19 5.49 -23.37
C LYS A 565 -4.01 6.36 -22.13
N ALA A 566 -2.85 6.31 -21.51
CA ALA A 566 -2.49 7.22 -20.41
C ALA A 566 -1.45 8.22 -20.92
N SER A 567 -1.66 9.50 -20.61
CA SER A 567 -0.64 10.53 -20.80
C SER A 567 0.00 10.86 -19.47
N LEU A 568 1.32 10.75 -19.41
CA LEU A 568 2.11 11.01 -18.21
C LEU A 568 2.91 12.31 -18.34
N ASN A 569 2.94 13.05 -17.26
CA ASN A 569 3.96 14.07 -16.98
C ASN A 569 5.09 13.44 -16.16
N PRO A 570 6.24 14.12 -16.02
CA PRO A 570 7.36 13.62 -15.22
C PRO A 570 7.01 13.23 -13.77
N ASP A 571 5.98 13.84 -13.20
CA ASP A 571 5.59 13.60 -11.80
C ASP A 571 4.25 12.87 -11.64
N ASN A 572 3.36 12.88 -12.64
CA ASN A 572 2.01 12.33 -12.47
C ASN A 572 1.33 11.93 -13.79
N VAL A 573 0.27 11.14 -13.70
CA VAL A 573 -0.69 10.91 -14.79
C VAL A 573 -1.54 12.16 -15.00
N ALA A 574 -1.56 12.65 -16.23
CA ALA A 574 -2.34 13.82 -16.62
C ALA A 574 -3.78 13.43 -16.97
N THR A 575 -3.93 12.51 -17.93
CA THR A 575 -5.22 12.12 -18.50
C THR A 575 -5.26 10.66 -18.88
N LEU A 576 -6.44 10.05 -18.77
CA LEU A 576 -6.77 8.76 -19.34
C LEU A 576 -7.70 8.96 -20.54
N SER A 577 -7.50 8.17 -21.58
CA SER A 577 -8.28 8.21 -22.81
C SER A 577 -8.67 6.79 -23.24
N ILE A 578 -9.94 6.60 -23.59
CA ILE A 578 -10.46 5.33 -24.12
C ILE A 578 -11.14 5.59 -25.45
N ARG A 579 -10.72 4.87 -26.48
CA ARG A 579 -11.32 4.89 -27.81
C ARG A 579 -12.40 3.82 -27.91
N SER A 580 -13.59 4.23 -28.35
CA SER A 580 -14.70 3.36 -28.70
C SER A 580 -14.99 3.50 -30.20
N ASP A 581 -14.79 2.41 -30.95
CA ASP A 581 -15.19 2.37 -32.36
C ASP A 581 -16.71 2.21 -32.44
N VAL A 582 -17.36 3.08 -33.21
CA VAL A 582 -18.81 3.03 -33.44
C VAL A 582 -19.06 1.98 -34.51
N VAL A 583 -19.63 0.84 -34.13
CA VAL A 583 -19.91 -0.28 -35.05
C VAL A 583 -21.33 -0.26 -35.58
N ASP A 584 -22.28 0.22 -34.77
CA ASP A 584 -23.69 0.34 -35.13
C ASP A 584 -23.90 1.25 -36.35
N THR A 585 -24.63 0.77 -37.35
CA THR A 585 -24.80 1.43 -38.65
C THR A 585 -25.56 2.74 -38.53
N THR A 586 -26.63 2.76 -37.73
CA THR A 586 -27.44 3.95 -37.47
C THR A 586 -26.63 5.00 -36.70
N ALA A 587 -25.86 4.58 -35.70
CA ALA A 587 -24.94 5.45 -34.96
C ALA A 587 -23.82 5.98 -35.86
N ARG A 588 -23.28 5.18 -36.80
CA ARG A 588 -22.29 5.65 -37.78
C ARG A 588 -22.85 6.73 -38.69
N GLU A 589 -24.08 6.54 -39.19
CA GLU A 589 -24.75 7.57 -39.99
C GLU A 589 -25.02 8.84 -39.19
N ALA A 590 -25.50 8.71 -37.95
CA ALA A 590 -25.71 9.85 -37.06
C ALA A 590 -24.39 10.61 -36.82
N LEU A 591 -23.29 9.88 -36.62
CA LEU A 591 -21.96 10.43 -36.45
C LEU A 591 -21.48 11.19 -37.71
N LEU A 592 -21.72 10.64 -38.90
CA LEU A 592 -21.39 11.31 -40.18
C LEU A 592 -22.23 12.57 -40.41
N LYS A 593 -23.53 12.52 -40.07
CA LYS A 593 -24.50 13.62 -40.22
C LYS A 593 -24.27 14.77 -39.24
N GLY A 594 -23.27 14.70 -38.37
CA GLY A 594 -22.91 15.83 -37.51
C GLY A 594 -23.67 15.90 -36.18
N HIS A 595 -24.40 14.84 -35.79
CA HIS A 595 -25.17 14.84 -34.54
C HIS A 595 -24.29 15.17 -33.32
N SER A 596 -24.90 15.83 -32.33
CA SER A 596 -24.26 16.15 -31.06
C SER A 596 -24.07 14.89 -30.22
N ILE A 597 -22.99 14.86 -29.46
CA ILE A 597 -22.68 13.78 -28.54
C ILE A 597 -22.52 14.42 -27.16
N THR A 598 -23.22 13.87 -26.18
CA THR A 598 -23.06 14.26 -24.78
C THR A 598 -22.35 13.15 -24.03
N ALA A 599 -21.57 13.50 -23.01
CA ALA A 599 -20.93 12.54 -22.13
C ALA A 599 -21.25 12.89 -20.69
N THR A 600 -21.65 11.89 -19.92
CA THR A 600 -22.03 12.04 -18.51
C THR A 600 -21.30 11.00 -17.67
N GLN A 601 -20.72 11.43 -16.55
CA GLN A 601 -20.14 10.51 -15.59
C GLN A 601 -21.26 9.79 -14.84
N LYS A 602 -21.26 8.45 -14.86
CA LYS A 602 -22.26 7.62 -14.16
C LYS A 602 -21.74 7.11 -12.82
N THR A 603 -20.46 6.78 -12.75
CA THR A 603 -19.76 6.37 -11.53
C THR A 603 -18.41 7.06 -11.46
N SER A 604 -17.71 6.95 -10.34
CA SER A 604 -16.35 7.51 -10.18
C SER A 604 -15.38 7.08 -11.29
N CYS A 605 -15.62 5.93 -11.93
CA CYS A 605 -14.79 5.40 -13.01
C CYS A 605 -15.53 5.15 -14.33
N GLN A 606 -16.82 5.48 -14.48
CA GLN A 606 -17.58 5.21 -15.71
C GLN A 606 -18.13 6.48 -16.34
N VAL A 607 -18.01 6.55 -17.67
CA VAL A 607 -18.62 7.60 -18.50
C VAL A 607 -19.57 6.94 -19.49
N GLU A 608 -20.77 7.46 -19.61
CA GLU A 608 -21.71 7.12 -20.68
C GLU A 608 -21.73 8.27 -21.68
N PHE A 609 -21.53 7.96 -22.96
CA PHE A 609 -21.77 8.92 -24.04
C PHE A 609 -22.97 8.51 -24.87
N GLN A 610 -23.73 9.51 -25.30
CA GLN A 610 -24.99 9.33 -26.02
C GLN A 610 -24.95 10.04 -27.38
N LEU A 611 -25.36 9.33 -28.43
CA LEU A 611 -25.46 9.76 -29.82
C LEU A 611 -26.84 9.36 -30.37
N GLY A 612 -27.83 10.26 -30.27
CA GLY A 612 -29.22 9.90 -30.54
C GLY A 612 -29.71 8.82 -29.57
N ASP A 613 -30.23 7.71 -30.11
CA ASP A 613 -30.68 6.55 -29.32
C ASP A 613 -29.52 5.60 -28.96
N PHE A 614 -28.35 5.78 -29.57
CA PHE A 614 -27.17 4.99 -29.25
C PHE A 614 -26.53 5.50 -27.95
N SER A 615 -26.41 4.61 -26.96
CA SER A 615 -25.73 4.87 -25.70
C SER A 615 -24.61 3.85 -25.51
N HIS A 616 -23.43 4.32 -25.11
CA HIS A 616 -22.29 3.46 -24.84
C HIS A 616 -21.55 3.88 -23.57
N ARG A 617 -21.18 2.90 -22.76
CA ARG A 617 -20.48 3.10 -21.49
C ARG A 617 -19.02 2.70 -21.62
N VAL A 618 -18.16 3.53 -21.04
CA VAL A 618 -16.72 3.33 -21.01
C VAL A 618 -16.25 3.34 -19.56
N ALA A 619 -15.49 2.31 -19.18
CA ALA A 619 -14.97 2.12 -17.83
C ALA A 619 -13.48 2.45 -17.76
N PHE A 620 -13.12 3.39 -16.90
CA PHE A 620 -11.76 3.75 -16.58
C PHE A 620 -11.23 2.87 -15.44
N PRO A 621 -9.93 2.54 -15.44
CA PRO A 621 -9.32 1.68 -14.42
C PRO A 621 -9.04 2.41 -13.09
N TYR A 622 -9.33 3.70 -13.02
CA TYR A 622 -9.11 4.54 -11.84
C TYR A 622 -10.09 5.72 -11.88
N PRO A 623 -10.47 6.28 -10.71
CA PRO A 623 -11.42 7.39 -10.69
C PRO A 623 -10.99 8.60 -11.51
N ILE A 624 -11.96 9.23 -12.20
CA ILE A 624 -11.75 10.39 -13.07
C ILE A 624 -12.47 11.64 -12.57
N ASP A 625 -12.01 12.80 -13.03
CA ASP A 625 -12.70 14.08 -12.84
C ASP A 625 -13.75 14.28 -13.96
N GLY A 626 -15.00 13.93 -13.67
CA GLY A 626 -16.10 14.04 -14.62
C GLY A 626 -16.41 15.45 -15.08
N ALA A 627 -16.05 16.48 -14.30
CA ALA A 627 -16.27 17.87 -14.68
C ALA A 627 -15.37 18.33 -15.83
N LYS A 628 -14.32 17.56 -16.14
CA LYS A 628 -13.31 17.88 -17.17
C LYS A 628 -13.25 16.86 -18.30
N ILE A 629 -14.33 16.10 -18.50
CA ILE A 629 -14.43 15.16 -19.63
C ILE A 629 -14.36 15.92 -20.95
N LYS A 630 -13.56 15.40 -21.90
CA LYS A 630 -13.45 15.88 -23.27
C LYS A 630 -13.68 14.73 -24.23
N LEU A 631 -14.47 14.99 -25.27
CA LEU A 631 -14.69 14.05 -26.36
C LEU A 631 -13.84 14.45 -27.56
N ARG A 632 -13.12 13.49 -28.14
CA ARG A 632 -12.51 13.63 -29.48
C ARG A 632 -13.29 12.74 -30.45
N ILE A 633 -13.85 13.35 -31.48
CA ILE A 633 -14.81 12.71 -32.37
C ILE A 633 -14.21 12.62 -33.77
N ALA A 634 -13.94 11.40 -34.23
CA ALA A 634 -13.45 11.14 -35.58
C ALA A 634 -14.58 10.63 -36.46
N ARG A 635 -15.32 11.56 -37.08
CA ARG A 635 -16.53 11.22 -37.85
C ARG A 635 -16.26 10.33 -39.06
N LYS A 636 -15.18 10.58 -39.81
CA LYS A 636 -14.80 9.80 -41.01
C LYS A 636 -14.26 8.41 -40.69
N SER A 637 -13.61 8.25 -39.53
CA SER A 637 -13.02 6.99 -39.08
C SER A 637 -13.90 6.26 -38.06
N HIS A 638 -15.11 6.75 -37.84
CA HIS A 638 -16.16 6.16 -37.00
C HIS A 638 -15.72 5.80 -35.57
N TYR A 639 -14.99 6.68 -34.88
CA TYR A 639 -14.65 6.46 -33.47
C TYR A 639 -14.85 7.70 -32.60
N ILE A 640 -15.10 7.44 -31.31
CA ILE A 640 -15.21 8.45 -30.26
C ILE A 640 -14.16 8.10 -29.20
N GLU A 641 -13.33 9.07 -28.83
CA GLU A 641 -12.37 8.93 -27.74
C GLU A 641 -12.82 9.79 -26.55
N VAL A 642 -13.05 9.14 -25.41
CA VAL A 642 -13.39 9.80 -24.15
C VAL A 642 -12.09 10.07 -23.39
N CYS A 643 -11.76 11.33 -23.16
CA CYS A 643 -10.57 11.77 -22.45
C CYS A 643 -10.98 12.41 -21.12
N ALA A 644 -10.41 11.96 -20.00
CA ALA A 644 -10.69 12.52 -18.69
C ALA A 644 -9.41 12.61 -17.83
N PRO A 645 -9.20 13.70 -17.07
CA PRO A 645 -8.18 13.74 -16.04
C PRO A 645 -8.48 12.72 -14.94
N VAL A 646 -7.42 12.19 -14.33
CA VAL A 646 -7.55 11.38 -13.12
C VAL A 646 -8.07 12.23 -11.97
N SER A 647 -8.97 11.69 -11.15
CA SER A 647 -9.45 12.36 -9.96
C SER A 647 -8.28 12.65 -9.03
N ASN A 648 -8.10 13.92 -8.66
CA ASN A 648 -7.10 14.32 -7.68
C ASN A 648 -7.72 14.26 -6.28
N PRO A 649 -7.28 13.37 -5.38
CA PRO A 649 -7.85 13.29 -4.03
C PRO A 649 -7.69 14.56 -3.20
N LYS A 650 -6.75 15.44 -3.59
CA LYS A 650 -6.55 16.77 -2.97
C LYS A 650 -7.56 17.83 -3.46
N VAL A 651 -8.26 17.58 -4.57
CA VAL A 651 -9.30 18.47 -5.09
C VAL A 651 -10.64 17.84 -4.75
N LEU A 652 -11.24 18.30 -3.66
CA LEU A 652 -12.58 17.94 -3.22
C LEU A 652 -13.59 18.61 -4.15
N ASP A 653 -14.69 17.91 -4.44
CA ASP A 653 -15.85 18.39 -5.19
C ASP A 653 -15.82 18.22 -6.72
N SER A 654 -16.07 16.98 -7.16
CA SER A 654 -16.99 16.78 -8.29
C SER A 654 -18.32 16.27 -7.74
N LEU A 655 -19.43 16.94 -8.09
CA LEU A 655 -20.81 16.61 -7.67
C LEU A 655 -21.25 15.16 -8.03
N SER A 656 -20.45 14.46 -8.84
CA SER A 656 -20.66 13.10 -9.34
C SER A 656 -19.82 12.03 -8.65
N PHE A 657 -18.93 12.38 -7.71
CA PHE A 657 -18.04 11.41 -7.08
C PHE A 657 -18.79 10.57 -6.03
N ASN A 658 -18.85 9.25 -6.23
CA ASN A 658 -19.35 8.33 -5.21
C ASN A 658 -18.20 7.94 -4.25
N TYR A 659 -18.29 8.38 -3.00
CA TYR A 659 -17.34 8.08 -1.92
C TYR A 659 -17.50 6.67 -1.31
N PHE A 660 -18.60 5.99 -1.63
CA PHE A 660 -19.00 4.70 -1.05
C PHE A 660 -19.25 3.67 -2.16
N PRO A 661 -18.21 3.29 -2.92
CA PRO A 661 -18.38 2.31 -3.98
C PRO A 661 -18.80 0.95 -3.41
N LEU A 662 -19.86 0.39 -3.99
CA LEU A 662 -20.38 -0.92 -3.66
C LEU A 662 -20.55 -1.75 -4.94
N PRO A 663 -19.46 -2.40 -5.40
CA PRO A 663 -19.49 -3.22 -6.60
C PRO A 663 -20.49 -4.37 -6.45
N MET A 664 -21.23 -4.66 -7.52
CA MET A 664 -22.11 -5.82 -7.59
C MET A 664 -21.40 -6.99 -8.28
N LEU A 665 -21.31 -8.12 -7.58
CA LEU A 665 -20.87 -9.40 -8.14
C LEU A 665 -22.06 -10.35 -8.24
N GLN A 666 -22.09 -11.41 -7.42
CA GLN A 666 -23.32 -12.16 -7.12
C GLN A 666 -24.10 -11.53 -5.96
N VAL A 667 -23.37 -10.87 -5.06
CA VAL A 667 -23.89 -10.11 -3.93
C VAL A 667 -23.15 -8.76 -3.86
N PRO A 668 -23.74 -7.74 -3.24
CA PRO A 668 -23.05 -6.48 -2.96
C PRO A 668 -21.76 -6.73 -2.17
N TRP A 669 -20.67 -6.13 -2.62
CA TRP A 669 -19.37 -6.27 -1.97
C TRP A 669 -18.85 -4.96 -1.40
N LEU A 670 -18.45 -4.97 -0.13
CA LEU A 670 -17.90 -3.77 0.52
C LEU A 670 -16.48 -3.48 0.03
N TRP A 671 -16.36 -2.43 -0.78
CA TRP A 671 -15.05 -2.02 -1.30
C TRP A 671 -14.25 -1.21 -0.26
N SER A 672 -14.89 -0.25 0.42
CA SER A 672 -14.22 0.66 1.36
C SER A 672 -14.46 0.39 2.85
N MET A 673 -15.50 -0.39 3.18
CA MET A 673 -15.88 -0.70 4.56
C MET A 673 -15.63 -2.18 4.86
N HIS A 674 -15.56 -2.55 6.15
CA HIS A 674 -15.47 -3.94 6.59
C HIS A 674 -16.82 -4.45 7.08
N TYR A 675 -17.03 -5.77 6.97
CA TYR A 675 -18.22 -6.42 7.51
C TYR A 675 -18.18 -6.46 9.03
N LEU A 676 -19.34 -6.29 9.65
CA LEU A 676 -19.53 -6.24 11.10
C LEU A 676 -20.65 -7.19 11.53
N SER A 677 -20.32 -8.09 12.44
CA SER A 677 -21.33 -8.81 13.22
C SER A 677 -21.69 -7.96 14.43
N LEU A 678 -22.80 -7.21 14.37
CA LEU A 678 -23.14 -6.24 15.43
C LEU A 678 -23.47 -6.90 16.77
N SER A 679 -24.15 -8.05 16.76
CA SER A 679 -24.64 -8.71 17.99
C SER A 679 -23.51 -9.06 18.98
N PRO A 680 -22.38 -9.66 18.56
CA PRO A 680 -21.23 -9.92 19.44
C PRO A 680 -20.47 -8.69 19.95
N LEU A 681 -20.62 -7.52 19.32
CA LEU A 681 -19.85 -6.34 19.71
C LEU A 681 -20.38 -5.75 21.03
N PRO A 682 -19.51 -5.47 22.03
CA PRO A 682 -19.94 -4.93 23.31
C PRO A 682 -20.63 -3.57 23.16
N VAL A 683 -21.77 -3.42 23.83
CA VAL A 683 -22.52 -2.17 23.92
C VAL A 683 -21.81 -1.23 24.90
N ILE A 684 -21.66 0.03 24.51
CA ILE A 684 -21.06 1.08 25.34
C ILE A 684 -22.07 1.52 26.39
N ASN A 685 -21.60 1.59 27.64
CA ASN A 685 -22.39 2.14 28.73
C ASN A 685 -22.49 3.66 28.64
N VAL A 686 -23.64 4.15 28.17
CA VAL A 686 -23.93 5.59 27.99
C VAL A 686 -24.15 6.35 29.30
N ASN A 687 -24.29 5.65 30.44
CA ASN A 687 -24.43 6.29 31.76
C ASN A 687 -23.06 6.54 32.44
N GLY A 688 -21.95 6.16 31.79
CA GLY A 688 -20.59 6.36 32.29
C GLY A 688 -19.98 7.71 31.93
N ASN A 689 -18.67 7.86 32.15
CA ASN A 689 -17.92 9.01 31.63
C ASN A 689 -17.69 8.84 30.11
N LEU A 690 -18.29 9.74 29.32
CA LEU A 690 -18.25 9.71 27.85
C LEU A 690 -17.27 10.70 27.22
N GLU A 691 -16.42 11.37 28.02
CA GLU A 691 -15.48 12.38 27.51
C GLU A 691 -14.50 11.80 26.47
N TRP A 692 -14.12 10.53 26.61
CA TRP A 692 -13.31 9.84 25.61
C TRP A 692 -14.03 9.71 24.26
N ILE A 693 -15.36 9.56 24.22
CA ILE A 693 -16.14 9.53 22.98
C ILE A 693 -16.09 10.88 22.30
N ARG A 694 -16.28 11.97 23.07
CA ARG A 694 -16.14 13.34 22.55
C ARG A 694 -14.79 13.53 21.90
N GLN A 695 -13.71 13.17 22.59
CA GLN A 695 -12.35 13.31 22.08
C GLN A 695 -12.14 12.46 20.83
N HIS A 696 -12.51 11.18 20.87
CA HIS A 696 -12.36 10.24 19.77
C HIS A 696 -13.14 10.66 18.51
N ILE A 697 -14.43 10.95 18.66
CA ILE A 697 -15.30 11.34 17.54
C ILE A 697 -14.93 12.71 17.00
N SER A 698 -14.36 13.62 17.81
CA SER A 698 -13.83 14.86 17.27
C SER A 698 -12.76 14.63 16.21
N LEU A 699 -11.99 13.53 16.26
CA LEU A 699 -10.87 13.21 15.36
C LEU A 699 -11.31 12.83 13.94
N ILE A 700 -12.61 12.76 13.66
CA ILE A 700 -13.09 12.56 12.29
C ILE A 700 -12.77 13.75 11.37
N PHE A 701 -12.56 14.94 11.95
CA PHE A 701 -12.30 16.17 11.24
C PHE A 701 -10.81 16.51 11.15
N SER A 702 -10.37 16.84 9.94
CA SER A 702 -9.07 17.47 9.69
C SER A 702 -9.05 18.93 10.14
N GLN A 703 -7.86 19.54 10.14
CA GLN A 703 -7.72 20.98 10.42
C GLN A 703 -8.50 21.84 9.41
N ARG A 704 -8.53 21.44 8.13
CA ARG A 704 -9.30 22.15 7.10
C ARG A 704 -10.80 22.06 7.39
N GLU A 705 -11.28 20.85 7.65
CA GLU A 705 -12.69 20.57 7.96
C GLU A 705 -13.15 21.36 9.18
N CYS A 706 -12.37 21.39 10.27
CA CYS A 706 -12.67 22.22 11.44
C CYS A 706 -12.84 23.71 11.07
N ARG A 707 -11.96 24.27 10.23
CA ARG A 707 -12.08 25.68 9.80
C ARG A 707 -13.31 25.94 8.95
N LEU A 708 -13.74 24.97 8.15
CA LEU A 708 -14.97 25.08 7.36
C LEU A 708 -16.21 25.01 8.25
N ARG A 709 -16.17 24.24 9.34
CA ARG A 709 -17.28 24.17 10.31
C ARG A 709 -17.54 25.50 11.01
N ASP A 710 -16.52 26.35 11.16
CA ASP A 710 -16.65 27.71 11.68
C ASP A 710 -17.38 28.66 10.71
N LEU A 711 -17.53 28.27 9.43
CA LEU A 711 -18.26 29.05 8.42
C LEU A 711 -19.76 28.68 8.42
N PRO A 712 -20.64 29.60 7.97
CA PRO A 712 -22.04 29.30 7.71
C PRO A 712 -22.20 28.11 6.75
N ALA A 713 -23.22 27.27 6.95
CA ALA A 713 -23.43 26.03 6.18
C ALA A 713 -23.40 26.24 4.65
N ALA A 714 -24.05 27.30 4.16
CA ALA A 714 -24.08 27.68 2.74
C ALA A 714 -22.70 27.96 2.10
N GLN A 715 -21.66 28.17 2.92
CA GLN A 715 -20.30 28.48 2.47
C GLN A 715 -19.32 27.31 2.62
N ARG A 716 -19.76 26.15 3.13
CA ARG A 716 -18.86 25.01 3.39
C ARG A 716 -18.46 24.26 2.12
N GLY A 717 -19.39 24.12 1.18
CA GLY A 717 -19.13 23.58 -0.17
C GLY A 717 -18.66 22.13 -0.26
N ASP A 718 -18.54 21.39 0.85
CA ASP A 718 -17.91 20.07 0.93
C ASP A 718 -18.91 18.98 1.35
N THR A 719 -19.19 18.04 0.44
CA THR A 719 -20.21 16.99 0.67
C THR A 719 -19.75 15.96 1.70
N LEU A 720 -18.46 15.61 1.74
CA LEU A 720 -17.95 14.63 2.70
C LEU A 720 -17.94 15.22 4.12
N LEU A 721 -17.61 16.50 4.25
CA LEU A 721 -17.73 17.24 5.51
C LEU A 721 -19.18 17.23 6.04
N ALA A 722 -20.16 17.49 5.18
CA ALA A 722 -21.57 17.46 5.56
C ALA A 722 -21.99 16.09 6.12
N ILE A 723 -21.61 15.00 5.44
CA ILE A 723 -21.85 13.63 5.93
C ILE A 723 -21.18 13.40 7.29
N LYS A 724 -19.92 13.83 7.47
CA LYS A 724 -19.20 13.71 8.74
C LYS A 724 -19.88 14.50 9.86
N ASP A 725 -20.39 15.70 9.59
CA ASP A 725 -21.16 16.51 10.55
C ASP A 725 -22.45 15.78 10.97
N THR A 726 -23.15 15.16 10.02
CA THR A 726 -24.34 14.35 10.33
C THR A 726 -23.98 13.10 11.14
N PHE A 727 -22.90 12.39 10.82
CA PHE A 727 -22.42 11.25 11.62
C PHE A 727 -22.04 11.64 13.05
N PHE A 728 -21.31 12.76 13.20
CA PHE A 728 -20.97 13.34 14.49
C PHE A 728 -22.22 13.58 15.33
N THR A 729 -23.24 14.19 14.72
CA THR A 729 -24.53 14.50 15.37
C THR A 729 -25.29 13.22 15.74
N LEU A 730 -25.37 12.23 14.85
CA LEU A 730 -26.05 10.94 15.13
C LEU A 730 -25.41 10.20 16.30
N ILE A 731 -24.08 10.15 16.36
CA ILE A 731 -23.37 9.49 17.47
C ILE A 731 -23.63 10.24 18.78
N PHE A 732 -23.49 11.57 18.80
CA PHE A 732 -23.76 12.36 20.00
C PHE A 732 -25.21 12.29 20.46
N ALA A 733 -26.18 12.27 19.54
CA ALA A 733 -27.60 12.10 19.85
C ALA A 733 -27.88 10.72 20.45
N SER A 734 -27.17 9.68 20.00
CA SER A 734 -27.37 8.31 20.51
C SER A 734 -26.97 8.14 21.99
N VAL A 735 -26.02 8.95 22.46
CA VAL A 735 -25.46 8.87 23.82
C VAL A 735 -25.78 10.07 24.71
N GLY A 736 -26.30 11.18 24.16
CA GLY A 736 -26.66 12.39 24.91
C GLY A 736 -25.48 13.30 25.26
N ILE A 737 -24.49 13.43 24.37
CA ILE A 737 -23.35 14.36 24.54
C ILE A 737 -23.68 15.69 23.86
N ASP A 738 -23.65 16.81 24.60
CA ASP A 738 -23.98 18.19 24.19
C ASP A 738 -25.41 18.42 23.67
N ILE A 739 -26.04 17.39 23.14
CA ILE A 739 -27.42 17.35 22.68
C ILE A 739 -28.20 16.31 23.49
N PRO A 740 -29.52 16.50 23.69
CA PRO A 740 -30.36 15.50 24.33
C PRO A 740 -30.21 14.13 23.68
N ARG A 741 -30.39 13.08 24.48
CA ARG A 741 -30.38 11.72 23.96
C ARG A 741 -31.67 11.49 23.17
N GLU A 742 -31.51 11.06 21.92
CA GLU A 742 -32.61 10.88 20.98
C GLU A 742 -32.69 9.44 20.50
N GLN A 743 -33.90 9.00 20.19
CA GLN A 743 -34.16 7.67 19.65
C GLN A 743 -34.44 7.70 18.15
N VAL A 744 -34.92 8.85 17.63
CA VAL A 744 -35.31 9.03 16.24
C VAL A 744 -34.71 10.31 15.69
N VAL A 745 -34.01 10.21 14.57
CA VAL A 745 -33.43 11.34 13.84
C VAL A 745 -33.97 11.36 12.42
N CYS A 746 -34.36 12.52 11.93
CA CYS A 746 -34.85 12.72 10.57
C CYS A 746 -33.86 13.59 9.78
N LEU A 747 -33.36 13.06 8.67
CA LEU A 747 -32.65 13.83 7.66
C LEU A 747 -33.69 14.45 6.72
N MET A 748 -33.76 15.77 6.71
CA MET A 748 -34.79 16.53 6.01
C MET A 748 -34.14 17.43 4.96
N ASP A 749 -34.64 17.36 3.74
CA ASP A 749 -34.23 18.26 2.67
C ASP A 749 -34.56 19.70 3.05
N GLU A 750 -33.56 20.56 3.05
CA GLU A 750 -33.73 21.98 3.38
C GLU A 750 -34.55 22.72 2.32
N ASP A 751 -34.39 22.36 1.04
CA ASP A 751 -35.03 23.06 -0.07
C ASP A 751 -36.53 22.72 -0.15
N THR A 752 -36.88 21.44 0.01
CA THR A 752 -38.26 20.97 -0.08
C THR A 752 -38.98 20.88 1.27
N ASN A 753 -38.24 20.92 2.39
CA ASN A 753 -38.73 20.62 3.75
C ASN A 753 -39.40 19.25 3.90
N LEU A 754 -39.03 18.29 3.05
CA LEU A 754 -39.55 16.92 3.11
C LEU A 754 -38.57 15.99 3.84
N PRO A 755 -39.08 15.04 4.66
CA PRO A 755 -38.24 13.99 5.22
C PRO A 755 -37.74 13.08 4.10
N GLU A 756 -36.44 12.76 4.09
CA GLU A 756 -35.84 11.88 3.09
C GLU A 756 -35.37 10.56 3.70
N ILE A 757 -34.80 10.59 4.92
CA ILE A 757 -34.32 9.40 5.63
C ILE A 757 -34.61 9.56 7.13
N VAL A 758 -35.21 8.55 7.75
CA VAL A 758 -35.37 8.46 9.21
C VAL A 758 -34.42 7.39 9.76
N VAL A 759 -33.70 7.72 10.82
CA VAL A 759 -32.74 6.84 11.50
C VAL A 759 -33.23 6.58 12.93
N PHE A 760 -33.42 5.31 13.26
CA PHE A 760 -33.78 4.85 14.60
C PHE A 760 -32.52 4.39 15.33
N LEU A 761 -32.12 5.16 16.35
CA LEU A 761 -30.91 4.92 17.12
C LEU A 761 -31.15 3.81 18.15
N ARG A 762 -30.24 2.82 18.22
CA ARG A 762 -30.33 1.69 19.15
C ARG A 762 -29.17 1.66 20.14
N HIS A 763 -27.98 1.29 19.70
CA HIS A 763 -26.81 1.12 20.58
C HIS A 763 -25.55 1.68 19.94
N LEU A 764 -24.69 2.29 20.75
CA LEU A 764 -23.30 2.53 20.36
C LEU A 764 -22.46 1.35 20.85
N ARG A 765 -21.66 0.74 19.97
CA ARG A 765 -20.87 -0.47 20.24
C ARG A 765 -19.40 -0.24 19.97
N PHE A 766 -18.54 -1.06 20.58
CA PHE A 766 -17.11 -1.09 20.22
C PHE A 766 -16.88 -1.86 18.93
N ASP A 767 -16.24 -1.22 17.96
CA ASP A 767 -15.62 -1.90 16.82
C ASP A 767 -14.13 -2.11 17.11
N PHE A 768 -13.82 -3.28 17.67
CA PHE A 768 -12.43 -3.60 18.02
C PHE A 768 -11.53 -3.78 16.81
N ALA A 769 -12.06 -4.27 15.69
CA ALA A 769 -11.27 -4.52 14.50
C ALA A 769 -10.74 -3.22 13.88
N SER A 770 -11.47 -2.12 14.07
CA SER A 770 -11.18 -0.79 13.53
C SER A 770 -10.78 0.25 14.58
N HIS A 771 -10.56 -0.19 15.82
CA HIS A 771 -10.18 0.65 16.96
C HIS A 771 -11.11 1.85 17.19
N THR A 772 -12.41 1.68 16.96
CA THR A 772 -13.40 2.77 16.99
C THR A 772 -14.74 2.30 17.60
N VAL A 773 -15.76 3.14 17.46
CA VAL A 773 -17.15 2.83 17.81
C VAL A 773 -18.00 2.70 16.56
N VAL A 774 -19.10 1.96 16.65
CA VAL A 774 -20.11 1.83 15.59
C VAL A 774 -21.50 2.01 16.16
N LEU A 775 -22.34 2.76 15.47
CA LEU A 775 -23.74 2.96 15.81
C LEU A 775 -24.59 1.87 15.14
N ASP A 776 -25.14 0.98 15.96
CA ASP A 776 -26.17 -0.01 15.62
C ASP A 776 -27.52 0.72 15.56
N CYS A 777 -28.16 0.72 14.38
CA CYS A 777 -29.37 1.48 14.11
C CYS A 777 -30.24 0.83 13.04
N PHE A 778 -31.43 1.40 12.81
CA PHE A 778 -32.29 1.07 11.67
C PHE A 778 -32.52 2.31 10.83
N VAL A 779 -32.60 2.13 9.52
CA VAL A 779 -32.86 3.21 8.55
C VAL A 779 -34.19 2.97 7.83
N LEU A 780 -34.91 4.06 7.59
CA LEU A 780 -36.16 4.13 6.83
C LEU A 780 -36.00 5.21 5.75
N PRO A 781 -35.75 4.84 4.48
CA PRO A 781 -35.89 5.76 3.37
C PRO A 781 -37.35 6.20 3.26
N PHE A 782 -37.59 7.51 3.19
CA PHE A 782 -38.94 8.06 3.13
C PHE A 782 -39.47 7.97 1.68
N THR A 783 -40.39 7.05 1.46
CA THR A 783 -41.07 6.83 0.17
C THR A 783 -42.57 7.11 0.30
N LYS A 784 -43.28 7.15 -0.85
CA LYS A 784 -44.75 7.35 -0.87
C LYS A 784 -45.51 6.33 -0.03
N ASP A 785 -45.01 5.10 0.05
CA ASP A 785 -45.65 4.00 0.80
C ASP A 785 -45.59 4.20 2.32
N VAL A 786 -44.73 5.10 2.80
CA VAL A 786 -44.53 5.42 4.21
C VAL A 786 -44.92 6.86 4.55
N ASP A 787 -45.72 7.54 3.73
CA ASP A 787 -46.28 8.88 4.04
C ASP A 787 -47.00 8.92 5.39
N TRP A 788 -47.59 7.79 5.80
CA TRP A 788 -48.23 7.62 7.12
C TRP A 788 -47.24 7.79 8.28
N ALA A 789 -45.96 7.46 8.10
CA ALA A 789 -44.92 7.52 9.12
C ALA A 789 -44.82 8.91 9.73
N TRP A 790 -44.89 9.96 8.89
CA TRP A 790 -44.75 11.35 9.35
C TRP A 790 -45.89 11.81 10.27
N LYS A 791 -47.05 11.15 10.22
CA LYS A 791 -48.19 11.42 11.11
C LYS A 791 -48.04 10.72 12.47
N VAL A 792 -47.33 9.59 12.50
CA VAL A 792 -47.16 8.73 13.67
C VAL A 792 -45.92 9.11 14.47
N LEU A 793 -44.87 9.57 13.78
CA LEU A 793 -43.67 10.09 14.41
C LEU A 793 -44.03 11.36 15.19
N ASN A 794 -43.92 11.31 16.53
CA ASN A 794 -44.18 12.46 17.38
C ASN A 794 -43.12 13.54 17.11
N ARG A 795 -43.51 14.62 16.43
CA ARG A 795 -42.60 15.71 16.03
C ARG A 795 -41.87 16.40 17.19
N LYS A 796 -42.33 16.24 18.44
CA LYS A 796 -41.65 16.77 19.64
C LYS A 796 -40.50 15.88 20.15
N SER A 797 -40.33 14.69 19.59
CA SER A 797 -39.38 13.67 20.03
C SER A 797 -38.50 13.16 18.88
N ILE A 798 -38.28 14.02 17.88
CA ILE A 798 -37.43 13.74 16.71
C ILE A 798 -36.42 14.86 16.58
N LEU A 799 -35.15 14.49 16.49
CA LEU A 799 -34.11 15.42 16.06
C LEU A 799 -34.16 15.57 14.54
N VAL A 800 -34.37 16.79 14.06
CA VAL A 800 -34.36 17.08 12.62
C VAL A 800 -33.01 17.68 12.24
N ILE A 801 -32.32 17.03 11.30
CA ILE A 801 -31.09 17.53 10.67
C ILE A 801 -31.45 18.02 9.27
N LYS A 802 -31.20 19.30 8.99
CA LYS A 802 -31.38 19.89 7.66
C LYS A 802 -30.18 19.51 6.78
N THR A 803 -30.48 18.94 5.62
CA THR A 803 -29.49 18.44 4.65
C THR A 803 -29.76 19.03 3.28
N HIS A 804 -28.73 19.42 2.55
CA HIS A 804 -28.85 19.92 1.17
C HIS A 804 -28.90 18.76 0.16
N GLY A 805 -29.32 19.02 -1.08
CA GLY A 805 -29.48 17.98 -2.11
C GLY A 805 -28.22 17.15 -2.41
N ALA A 806 -27.02 17.74 -2.34
CA ALA A 806 -25.76 17.00 -2.51
C ALA A 806 -25.49 16.01 -1.36
N GLU A 807 -25.78 16.41 -0.12
CA GLU A 807 -25.66 15.56 1.06
C GLU A 807 -26.69 14.42 1.02
N ILE A 808 -27.95 14.70 0.68
CA ILE A 808 -29.00 13.67 0.55
C ILE A 808 -28.61 12.63 -0.50
N ARG A 809 -28.11 13.08 -1.65
CA ARG A 809 -27.61 12.19 -2.70
C ARG A 809 -26.51 11.28 -2.17
N ALA A 810 -25.54 11.83 -1.45
CA ALA A 810 -24.43 11.06 -0.90
C ALA A 810 -24.90 10.07 0.19
N TRP A 811 -25.88 10.45 1.02
CA TRP A 811 -26.56 9.54 1.94
C TRP A 811 -27.24 8.38 1.22
N LYS A 812 -27.99 8.65 0.15
CA LYS A 812 -28.62 7.59 -0.66
C LYS A 812 -27.60 6.66 -1.32
N GLN A 813 -26.43 7.16 -1.73
CA GLN A 813 -25.33 6.33 -2.22
C GLN A 813 -24.70 5.47 -1.11
N MET A 814 -24.64 5.99 0.12
CA MET A 814 -24.01 5.34 1.27
C MET A 814 -24.91 4.30 1.95
N LEU A 815 -26.23 4.50 1.94
CA LEU A 815 -27.21 3.63 2.60
C LEU A 815 -27.03 2.13 2.28
N PRO A 816 -26.85 1.71 1.01
CA PRO A 816 -26.51 0.32 0.68
C PRO A 816 -25.24 -0.18 1.38
N ALA A 817 -24.18 0.64 1.44
CA ALA A 817 -22.92 0.21 2.05
C ALA A 817 -23.07 -0.03 3.56
N ILE A 818 -23.69 0.90 4.30
CA ILE A 818 -23.84 0.77 5.78
C ILE A 818 -24.86 -0.30 6.21
N THR A 819 -25.78 -0.68 5.33
CA THR A 819 -26.71 -1.80 5.55
C THR A 819 -26.03 -3.14 5.24
N GLU A 820 -25.32 -3.24 4.12
CA GLU A 820 -24.52 -4.43 3.77
C GLU A 820 -23.37 -4.69 4.75
N CYS A 821 -22.83 -3.65 5.40
CA CYS A 821 -21.84 -3.78 6.48
C CYS A 821 -22.28 -4.72 7.59
N CYS A 822 -23.56 -4.69 7.98
CA CYS A 822 -24.09 -5.50 9.07
C CYS A 822 -25.13 -6.51 8.61
N ARG A 823 -25.10 -6.92 7.34
CA ARG A 823 -26.11 -7.81 6.75
C ARG A 823 -26.19 -9.14 7.51
N THR A 824 -27.41 -9.49 7.91
CA THR A 824 -27.76 -10.80 8.48
C THR A 824 -28.83 -11.55 7.66
N TRP A 825 -29.15 -11.04 6.47
CA TRP A 825 -30.09 -11.64 5.51
C TRP A 825 -29.37 -12.12 4.26
N SER A 826 -30.05 -12.91 3.43
CA SER A 826 -29.56 -13.34 2.11
C SER A 826 -30.28 -12.58 0.99
N HIS A 827 -29.55 -12.22 -0.06
CA HIS A 827 -30.16 -11.66 -1.27
C HIS A 827 -30.92 -12.74 -2.03
N THR A 828 -32.06 -12.37 -2.61
CA THR A 828 -32.85 -13.26 -3.47
C THR A 828 -32.49 -13.06 -4.93
N VAL A 829 -32.90 -14.00 -5.80
CA VAL A 829 -32.74 -13.88 -7.25
C VAL A 829 -33.48 -12.67 -7.86
N ASN A 830 -34.48 -12.15 -7.14
CA ASN A 830 -35.28 -10.97 -7.54
C ASN A 830 -34.78 -9.68 -6.88
N CYS A 831 -33.61 -9.69 -6.25
CA CYS A 831 -33.06 -8.51 -5.58
C CYS A 831 -32.97 -7.32 -6.55
N GLU A 832 -33.49 -6.17 -6.15
CA GLU A 832 -33.52 -4.96 -6.97
C GLU A 832 -32.12 -4.45 -7.29
N TYR A 833 -31.12 -4.76 -6.47
CA TYR A 833 -29.74 -4.45 -6.77
C TYR A 833 -29.21 -5.18 -8.02
N LEU A 834 -29.75 -6.36 -8.36
CA LEU A 834 -29.37 -7.12 -9.56
C LEU A 834 -29.97 -6.49 -10.82
N THR A 835 -31.21 -6.02 -10.75
CA THR A 835 -31.98 -5.54 -11.91
C THR A 835 -31.82 -4.04 -12.16
N ARG A 836 -31.71 -3.23 -11.10
CA ARG A 836 -31.65 -1.76 -11.15
C ARG A 836 -30.27 -1.18 -10.81
N GLY A 837 -29.39 -1.99 -10.22
CA GLY A 837 -28.06 -1.57 -9.75
C GLY A 837 -28.05 -1.06 -8.32
N ILE A 838 -26.88 -0.60 -7.88
CA ILE A 838 -26.65 -0.09 -6.53
C ILE A 838 -26.20 1.39 -6.61
N PRO A 839 -26.89 2.32 -5.92
CA PRO A 839 -28.17 2.15 -5.22
C PRO A 839 -29.33 1.86 -6.20
N VAL A 840 -30.45 1.32 -5.68
CA VAL A 840 -31.66 1.02 -6.47
C VAL A 840 -32.23 2.28 -7.14
N SER A 841 -32.19 3.40 -6.43
CA SER A 841 -32.56 4.72 -6.93
C SER A 841 -31.87 5.83 -6.14
N LEU A 842 -31.70 6.98 -6.81
CA LEU A 842 -31.33 8.26 -6.20
C LEU A 842 -32.47 9.29 -6.29
N GLY A 843 -33.63 8.91 -6.84
CA GLY A 843 -34.80 9.78 -7.00
C GLY A 843 -35.37 10.23 -5.66
N SER A 844 -36.03 11.40 -5.64
CA SER A 844 -36.79 11.84 -4.46
C SER A 844 -37.98 10.91 -4.21
N SER A 845 -38.29 10.65 -2.94
CA SER A 845 -39.35 9.71 -2.52
C SER A 845 -39.19 8.26 -3.03
N GLU A 846 -37.98 7.88 -3.45
CA GLU A 846 -37.63 6.51 -3.86
C GLU A 846 -36.57 5.92 -2.91
N THR A 847 -36.61 4.61 -2.71
CA THR A 847 -35.65 3.91 -1.87
C THR A 847 -34.34 3.61 -2.61
N PRO A 848 -33.16 3.85 -2.00
CA PRO A 848 -31.88 3.39 -2.53
C PRO A 848 -31.57 1.92 -2.16
N LEU A 849 -32.37 1.31 -1.28
CA LEU A 849 -32.14 -0.03 -0.73
C LEU A 849 -32.94 -1.10 -1.49
N CYS A 850 -32.41 -2.32 -1.53
CA CYS A 850 -33.18 -3.49 -1.93
C CYS A 850 -34.16 -3.91 -0.83
N SER A 851 -35.20 -4.66 -1.20
CA SER A 851 -36.22 -5.16 -0.25
C SER A 851 -35.75 -6.36 0.58
N CYS A 852 -34.63 -7.00 0.21
CA CYS A 852 -34.16 -8.25 0.85
C CYS A 852 -33.87 -8.10 2.35
N GLY A 853 -33.52 -6.89 2.82
CA GLY A 853 -33.18 -6.62 4.22
C GLY A 853 -34.32 -6.07 5.08
N LEU A 854 -35.52 -5.84 4.52
CA LEU A 854 -36.63 -5.24 5.26
C LEU A 854 -37.06 -6.11 6.45
N GLY A 855 -37.19 -5.48 7.62
CA GLY A 855 -37.70 -6.08 8.86
C GLY A 855 -36.78 -7.06 9.58
N TYR A 856 -35.61 -7.38 9.02
CA TYR A 856 -34.63 -8.21 9.71
C TYR A 856 -34.13 -7.54 10.99
N GLY A 857 -34.31 -8.23 12.13
CA GLY A 857 -33.89 -7.72 13.44
C GLY A 857 -34.78 -6.63 14.05
N ALA A 858 -35.89 -6.26 13.40
CA ALA A 858 -36.77 -5.16 13.84
C ALA A 858 -37.60 -5.46 15.10
N SER A 859 -37.42 -6.63 15.74
CA SER A 859 -38.07 -6.96 17.03
C SER A 859 -37.81 -5.91 18.11
N TYR A 860 -36.67 -5.20 18.02
CA TYR A 860 -36.32 -4.05 18.86
C TYR A 860 -37.43 -2.99 18.97
N PHE A 861 -38.21 -2.74 17.92
CA PHE A 861 -39.22 -1.67 17.92
C PHE A 861 -40.28 -1.90 19.00
N LYS A 862 -40.64 -3.16 19.27
CA LYS A 862 -41.56 -3.52 20.34
C LYS A 862 -40.98 -3.17 21.72
N ASP A 863 -39.73 -3.52 21.96
CA ASP A 863 -39.06 -3.30 23.25
C ASP A 863 -38.79 -1.82 23.49
N ALA A 864 -38.60 -1.06 22.41
CA ALA A 864 -38.25 0.35 22.44
C ALA A 864 -39.48 1.28 22.41
N GLY A 865 -40.70 0.74 22.49
CA GLY A 865 -41.96 1.51 22.51
C GLY A 865 -42.28 2.22 21.20
N LEU A 866 -41.66 1.83 20.09
CA LEU A 866 -41.89 2.40 18.76
C LEU A 866 -43.08 1.70 18.08
N ASP A 867 -43.71 2.40 17.12
CA ASP A 867 -44.83 1.83 16.36
C ASP A 867 -44.35 0.61 15.55
N LYS A 868 -44.99 -0.55 15.79
CA LYS A 868 -44.62 -1.82 15.15
C LYS A 868 -44.78 -1.81 13.64
N ARG A 869 -45.59 -0.90 13.07
CA ARG A 869 -45.74 -0.76 11.62
C ARG A 869 -44.43 -0.40 10.95
N PHE A 870 -43.47 0.20 11.66
CA PHE A 870 -42.14 0.47 11.10
C PHE A 870 -41.34 -0.79 10.79
N CYS A 871 -41.62 -1.92 11.47
CA CYS A 871 -40.86 -3.15 11.29
C CYS A 871 -40.79 -3.59 9.84
N ASP A 872 -41.87 -3.42 9.06
CA ASP A 872 -41.93 -3.91 7.68
C ASP A 872 -41.21 -2.99 6.67
N TYR A 873 -40.72 -1.83 7.11
CA TYR A 873 -40.16 -0.78 6.24
C TYR A 873 -38.73 -0.37 6.60
N VAL A 874 -38.15 -0.94 7.66
CA VAL A 874 -36.81 -0.58 8.13
C VAL A 874 -35.78 -1.63 7.77
N THR A 875 -34.54 -1.19 7.57
CA THR A 875 -33.37 -2.05 7.37
C THR A 875 -32.33 -1.77 8.44
N ALA A 876 -31.71 -2.81 9.00
CA ALA A 876 -30.60 -2.64 9.95
C ALA A 876 -29.38 -2.00 9.27
N ALA A 877 -28.71 -1.08 9.97
CA ALA A 877 -27.53 -0.37 9.47
C ALA A 877 -26.48 -0.17 10.56
N ALA A 878 -25.21 -0.11 10.13
CA ALA A 878 -24.05 0.15 10.97
C ALA A 878 -23.35 1.45 10.54
N ILE A 879 -23.46 2.50 11.35
CA ILE A 879 -22.84 3.80 11.06
C ILE A 879 -21.51 3.89 11.80
N SER A 880 -20.40 3.85 11.05
CA SER A 880 -19.04 3.99 11.58
C SER A 880 -18.47 5.39 11.30
N PRO A 881 -17.69 6.00 12.21
CA PRO A 881 -17.04 7.29 11.97
C PRO A 881 -16.11 7.26 10.74
N LEU A 882 -16.10 8.34 9.96
CA LEU A 882 -15.24 8.51 8.80
C LEU A 882 -14.06 9.42 9.16
N PHE A 883 -12.91 8.83 9.48
CA PHE A 883 -11.74 9.57 9.93
C PHE A 883 -11.05 10.31 8.78
N ALA A 884 -10.62 11.54 9.06
CA ALA A 884 -9.72 12.28 8.20
C ALA A 884 -8.37 11.57 8.07
N LEU A 885 -7.70 11.78 6.93
CA LEU A 885 -6.46 11.11 6.58
C LEU A 885 -5.29 12.08 6.73
N PRO A 886 -4.36 11.88 7.69
CA PRO A 886 -3.24 12.80 7.92
C PRO A 886 -2.36 12.99 6.68
N PHE A 887 -2.27 11.95 5.85
CA PHE A 887 -1.47 11.97 4.64
C PHE A 887 -2.15 12.68 3.46
N LEU A 888 -3.44 13.03 3.58
CA LEU A 888 -4.12 13.93 2.64
C LEU A 888 -4.23 15.34 3.22
N GLU A 889 -4.56 15.47 4.50
CA GLU A 889 -4.88 16.73 5.16
C GLU A 889 -4.20 16.83 6.53
N SER A 890 -3.85 18.05 6.95
CA SER A 890 -3.25 18.28 8.27
C SER A 890 -4.22 17.92 9.39
N MET A 891 -3.74 17.15 10.37
CA MET A 891 -4.44 16.90 11.64
C MET A 891 -3.99 17.83 12.77
N ASP A 892 -3.00 18.69 12.54
CA ASP A 892 -2.48 19.59 13.56
C ASP A 892 -3.54 20.63 13.96
N ARG A 893 -4.07 20.47 15.16
CA ARG A 893 -5.04 21.37 15.80
C ARG A 893 -4.36 22.40 16.67
N SER A 894 -3.02 22.48 16.67
CA SER A 894 -2.31 23.55 17.36
C SER A 894 -2.98 24.87 16.99
N GLN A 895 -3.35 25.63 18.03
CA GLN A 895 -4.05 26.90 17.87
C GLN A 895 -3.33 27.69 16.77
N ILE A 896 -4.11 28.27 15.84
CA ILE A 896 -3.57 29.16 14.81
C ILE A 896 -2.65 30.11 15.56
N ARG A 897 -1.35 30.03 15.26
CA ARG A 897 -0.34 30.90 15.85
C ARG A 897 -0.03 32.00 14.86
N CYS A 898 0.39 33.12 15.39
CA CYS A 898 0.90 34.21 14.58
C CYS A 898 1.99 33.68 13.63
N ALA A 899 1.82 33.88 12.31
CA ALA A 899 2.73 33.34 11.31
C ALA A 899 4.12 34.04 11.28
N ALA A 900 4.30 35.08 12.10
CA ALA A 900 5.57 35.78 12.23
C ALA A 900 6.65 34.89 12.86
N PRO A 901 7.87 34.85 12.28
CA PRO A 901 9.01 34.16 12.88
C PRO A 901 9.24 34.63 14.33
N GLY A 902 9.34 33.68 15.27
CA GLY A 902 9.57 33.98 16.69
C GLY A 902 8.33 34.41 17.50
N CYS A 903 7.14 34.46 16.91
CA CYS A 903 5.90 34.77 17.63
C CYS A 903 5.10 33.50 17.95
N SER A 904 4.83 33.27 19.23
CA SER A 904 4.06 32.11 19.74
C SER A 904 2.63 32.46 20.14
N LYS A 905 2.15 33.68 19.88
CA LYS A 905 0.78 34.10 20.23
C LYS A 905 -0.26 33.34 19.41
N THR A 906 -1.27 32.85 20.09
CA THR A 906 -2.37 32.03 19.53
C THR A 906 -3.74 32.71 19.61
N GLU A 907 -3.85 33.82 20.36
CA GLU A 907 -5.09 34.58 20.54
C GLU A 907 -5.02 35.97 19.90
N GLY A 908 -6.19 36.56 19.62
CA GLY A 908 -6.30 37.92 19.07
C GLY A 908 -5.75 38.07 17.64
N LEU A 909 -5.71 36.98 16.87
CA LEU A 909 -5.13 36.98 15.53
C LEU A 909 -6.07 37.61 14.50
N LYS A 910 -5.50 38.42 13.62
CA LYS A 910 -6.16 39.02 12.46
C LYS A 910 -5.70 38.29 11.19
N ARG A 911 -6.66 37.88 10.37
CA ARG A 911 -6.39 37.24 9.08
C ARG A 911 -5.85 38.27 8.08
N CYS A 912 -4.98 37.82 7.18
CA CYS A 912 -4.51 38.66 6.09
C CYS A 912 -5.69 39.11 5.22
N ALA A 913 -5.81 40.41 5.00
CA ALA A 913 -6.93 40.98 4.24
C ALA A 913 -7.00 40.49 2.77
N ARG A 914 -5.89 39.99 2.21
CA ARG A 914 -5.82 39.55 0.81
C ARG A 914 -6.15 38.08 0.62
N CYS A 915 -5.43 37.18 1.30
CA CYS A 915 -5.61 35.73 1.13
C CYS A 915 -6.55 35.10 2.14
N ARG A 916 -6.80 35.75 3.29
CA ARG A 916 -7.56 35.22 4.45
C ARG A 916 -7.04 33.91 5.05
N VAL A 917 -6.01 33.27 4.48
CA VAL A 917 -5.40 32.03 4.95
C VAL A 917 -4.46 32.23 6.15
N THR A 918 -3.55 33.21 6.08
CA THR A 918 -2.52 33.42 7.11
C THR A 918 -2.99 34.41 8.18
N SER A 919 -2.66 34.15 9.45
CA SER A 919 -3.10 34.96 10.60
C SER A 919 -1.93 35.56 11.39
N TYR A 920 -2.10 36.79 11.88
CA TYR A 920 -1.09 37.55 12.62
C TYR A 920 -1.67 38.21 13.86
N CYS A 921 -0.96 38.23 14.98
CA CYS A 921 -1.43 38.92 16.19
C CYS A 921 -1.34 40.45 16.07
N SER A 922 -0.61 40.97 15.09
CA SER A 922 -0.42 42.41 14.86
C SER A 922 0.03 42.71 13.43
N ALA A 923 -0.12 43.97 13.00
CA ALA A 923 0.39 44.45 11.72
C ALA A 923 1.94 44.37 11.63
N LEU A 924 2.63 44.46 12.77
CA LEU A 924 4.10 44.31 12.85
C LEU A 924 4.52 42.88 12.50
N CYS A 925 3.82 41.89 13.07
CA CYS A 925 4.03 40.48 12.76
C CYS A 925 3.71 40.15 11.29
N GLN A 926 2.69 40.79 10.71
CA GLN A 926 2.43 40.67 9.28
C GLN A 926 3.57 41.25 8.45
N LYS A 927 4.08 42.44 8.80
CA LYS A 927 5.23 43.07 8.10
C LYS A 927 6.49 42.22 8.18
N SER A 928 6.79 41.62 9.33
CA SER A 928 8.00 40.79 9.50
C SER A 928 7.97 39.53 8.65
N ASP A 929 6.80 38.89 8.50
CA ASP A 929 6.63 37.71 7.64
C ASP A 929 6.37 38.05 6.17
N TRP A 930 6.09 39.32 5.84
CA TRP A 930 5.60 39.73 4.51
C TRP A 930 6.52 39.31 3.37
N LYS A 931 7.85 39.35 3.56
CA LYS A 931 8.80 38.93 2.53
C LYS A 931 8.59 37.45 2.12
N ARG A 932 8.30 36.58 3.09
CA ARG A 932 8.01 35.14 2.86
C ARG A 932 6.57 34.95 2.37
N HIS A 933 5.60 35.56 3.05
CA HIS A 933 4.19 35.39 2.75
C HIS A 933 3.80 35.95 1.38
N LYS A 934 4.38 37.07 0.92
CA LYS A 934 4.05 37.70 -0.37
C LYS A 934 4.17 36.72 -1.55
N ALA A 935 5.12 35.78 -1.51
CA ALA A 935 5.33 34.79 -2.57
C ALA A 935 4.17 33.80 -2.72
N VAL A 936 3.44 33.53 -1.63
CA VAL A 936 2.35 32.55 -1.57
C VAL A 936 0.97 33.17 -1.35
N CYS A 937 0.90 34.48 -1.09
CA CYS A 937 -0.34 35.23 -0.84
C CYS A 937 -1.15 35.45 -2.14
N LYS A 938 -2.04 34.51 -2.45
CA LYS A 938 -3.02 34.62 -3.55
C LYS A 938 -4.37 35.11 -3.02
N LYS A 939 -5.09 35.88 -3.83
CA LYS A 939 -6.46 36.31 -3.51
C LYS A 939 -7.33 35.05 -3.66
N GLU A 940 -8.12 34.72 -2.62
CA GLU A 940 -9.16 33.69 -2.73
C GLU A 940 -10.17 34.07 -3.82
#